data_AF-A0A953NP27-F1
#
_entry.id   AF-A0A953NP27-F1
#
_cell.length_a   1.000
_cell.length_b   1.000
_cell.length_c   1.000
_cell.angle_alpha   90.00
_cell.angle_beta   90.00
_cell.angle_gamma   90.00
#
_symmetry.space_group_name_H-M   'P 1'
#
loop_
_entity.id
_entity.type
_entity.pdbx_description
1 polymer ?
#
loop_
_entity_poly.entity_id
_entity_poly.type
_entity_poly.pdbx_seq_one_letter_code
_entity_poly.pdbx_strand_id
1 'polypeptide(L)'
;MLPTPELEIARNLPPEGCTVEQAQRYTRWLATHHYENFNVVSWLLPRPLHQHFYNVYAYCRWSDDLGDEVPVAARALHLLDAWEQGLRLVWEPGGSPAHPVLIALRETTRAKNIPIEPFRDLLRAFRQDQTVHRYATWADVLDYCVYSANPVGRIVLYLCGYRDQERQRLSDFTCTALQLANFWQDVSRDLEKGRIYIPLDALAAYGLTETDITQRRFDRRYVALMKWLIERTRELFAVGLPLAARVDKTLRTDIELFSRGGLAILDAVEKAGYNTLEHRPSLTKWTQVTLLARALGSRMWLQASRDESGAVAQPPRPAAHGAGSTETPAVAPAQSASAASASAANNAEAVRASYAECHRITRAAHSSFYLAFYGLPKEKRQALCALYAFMRLVDDVSDEPGDIESKRRGLARWRALLDEAVSGQAHGHAVLPALADTIARFRIPTRYFHDLILGAEMDLTVASYATFEQLSEYCYRVAGTVGLTCLYVFGFRDPRSPDLAERLGLAFQLTNIIRDAGSDWAMGRVYLPQEDLQRFGVRPEDLRGPLTPALRDLLAFEADRAWRLYEEGAPLLANVDADSRATLAALTRTYSSLLARIEEHGFDVFSSRISVSAAEKLHYLLTAGLTAKTRGWWKSDALAKRSGDRRWSGGPRLRRRAG
;
A
#
# COMPACT_ATOMS: atom_id res chain seq x y z
N MET A 1 -27.59 -8.59 -14.16
CA MET A 1 -26.14 -8.38 -13.87
C MET A 1 -25.28 -9.52 -14.43
N LEU A 2 -23.98 -9.29 -14.67
CA LEU A 2 -23.04 -10.34 -15.11
C LEU A 2 -22.91 -11.40 -14.01
N PRO A 3 -23.16 -12.69 -14.29
CA PRO A 3 -23.03 -13.75 -13.30
C PRO A 3 -21.55 -14.12 -13.16
N THR A 4 -20.88 -13.55 -12.16
CA THR A 4 -19.45 -13.78 -11.86
C THR A 4 -19.25 -14.22 -10.39
N PRO A 5 -19.83 -15.37 -9.96
CA PRO A 5 -19.64 -15.87 -8.60
C PRO A 5 -18.17 -16.19 -8.28
N GLU A 6 -17.33 -16.35 -9.31
CA GLU A 6 -15.91 -16.65 -9.20
C GLU A 6 -15.10 -15.44 -8.74
N LEU A 7 -15.59 -14.21 -8.98
CA LEU A 7 -14.84 -12.99 -8.69
C LEU A 7 -15.13 -12.49 -7.27
N GLU A 8 -14.08 -12.36 -6.46
CA GLU A 8 -14.19 -11.81 -5.10
C GLU A 8 -14.72 -10.36 -5.10
N ILE A 9 -14.30 -9.56 -6.08
CA ILE A 9 -14.74 -8.17 -6.25
C ILE A 9 -16.25 -8.04 -6.49
N ALA A 10 -16.93 -9.12 -6.90
CA ALA A 10 -18.37 -9.16 -7.12
C ALA A 10 -19.18 -9.24 -5.81
N ARG A 11 -18.58 -9.64 -4.68
CA ARG A 11 -19.29 -9.88 -3.40
C ARG A 11 -19.94 -8.63 -2.80
N ASN A 12 -19.37 -7.45 -3.09
CA ASN A 12 -19.83 -6.17 -2.55
C ASN A 12 -20.59 -5.33 -3.59
N LEU A 13 -21.06 -5.95 -4.67
CA LEU A 13 -21.84 -5.23 -5.69
C LEU A 13 -23.13 -4.66 -5.07
N PRO A 14 -23.45 -3.37 -5.34
CA PRO A 14 -24.77 -2.82 -5.09
C PRO A 14 -25.87 -3.64 -5.79
N PRO A 15 -27.13 -3.57 -5.33
CA PRO A 15 -28.24 -4.24 -5.99
C PRO A 15 -28.44 -3.74 -7.42
N GLU A 16 -29.06 -4.57 -8.27
CA GLU A 16 -29.39 -4.20 -9.64
C GLU A 16 -30.32 -2.98 -9.69
N GLY A 17 -30.08 -2.07 -10.63
CA GLY A 17 -30.80 -0.78 -10.70
C GLY A 17 -30.34 0.25 -9.67
N CYS A 18 -29.14 0.11 -9.10
CA CYS A 18 -28.61 1.07 -8.13
C CYS A 18 -28.49 2.50 -8.69
N THR A 19 -28.57 3.45 -7.77
CA THR A 19 -28.36 4.87 -8.09
C THR A 19 -26.91 5.16 -8.45
N VAL A 20 -26.68 6.27 -9.15
CA VAL A 20 -25.35 6.79 -9.46
C VAL A 20 -24.49 6.96 -8.19
N GLU A 21 -25.08 7.41 -7.10
CA GLU A 21 -24.37 7.63 -5.84
C GLU A 21 -23.90 6.30 -5.22
N GLN A 22 -24.75 5.27 -5.23
CA GLN A 22 -24.38 3.92 -4.77
C GLN A 22 -23.28 3.32 -5.65
N ALA A 23 -23.38 3.49 -6.97
CA ALA A 23 -22.35 3.07 -7.91
C ALA A 23 -21.00 3.78 -7.67
N GLN A 24 -21.00 5.10 -7.43
CA GLN A 24 -19.79 5.86 -7.11
C GLN A 24 -19.18 5.49 -5.75
N ARG A 25 -20.03 5.14 -4.78
CA ARG A 25 -19.57 4.63 -3.48
C ARG A 25 -18.87 3.28 -3.62
N TYR A 26 -19.44 2.38 -4.41
CA TYR A 26 -18.83 1.09 -4.70
C TYR A 26 -17.49 1.22 -5.42
N THR A 27 -17.41 2.05 -6.47
CA THR A 27 -16.14 2.26 -7.20
C THR A 27 -15.08 2.93 -6.35
N ARG A 28 -15.46 3.87 -5.46
CA ARG A 28 -14.55 4.43 -4.44
C ARG A 28 -14.06 3.36 -3.49
N TRP A 29 -14.97 2.57 -2.94
CA TRP A 29 -14.64 1.45 -2.06
C TRP A 29 -13.65 0.50 -2.75
N LEU A 30 -13.97 0.03 -3.96
CA LEU A 30 -13.09 -0.88 -4.71
C LEU A 30 -11.71 -0.26 -4.93
N ALA A 31 -11.63 1.01 -5.31
CA ALA A 31 -10.36 1.70 -5.54
C ALA A 31 -9.54 1.96 -4.28
N THR A 32 -10.14 1.99 -3.08
CA THR A 32 -9.42 2.20 -1.82
C THR A 32 -9.20 0.92 -1.02
N HIS A 33 -9.78 -0.20 -1.45
CA HIS A 33 -9.76 -1.49 -0.74
C HIS A 33 -9.11 -2.63 -1.53
N HIS A 34 -8.97 -2.49 -2.84
CA HIS A 34 -8.36 -3.52 -3.69
C HIS A 34 -6.84 -3.43 -3.70
N TYR A 35 -6.15 -4.57 -3.54
CA TYR A 35 -4.75 -4.71 -3.06
C TYR A 35 -3.62 -4.45 -4.08
N GLU A 36 -3.84 -3.83 -5.24
CA GLU A 36 -2.75 -3.65 -6.22
C GLU A 36 -2.04 -2.28 -6.15
N ASN A 37 -0.72 -2.33 -6.38
CA ASN A 37 0.32 -1.29 -6.17
C ASN A 37 0.11 0.09 -6.85
N PHE A 38 -1.03 0.34 -7.49
CA PHE A 38 -1.34 1.67 -7.98
C PHE A 38 -1.96 2.49 -6.86
N ASN A 39 -1.20 3.47 -6.34
CA ASN A 39 -1.82 4.64 -5.71
C ASN A 39 -2.56 5.43 -6.81
N VAL A 40 -3.71 4.91 -7.26
CA VAL A 40 -4.59 5.45 -8.32
C VAL A 40 -4.87 6.93 -8.11
N VAL A 41 -4.94 7.35 -6.85
CA VAL A 41 -5.06 8.72 -6.42
C VAL A 41 -3.81 9.08 -5.64
N SER A 42 -2.85 9.72 -6.29
CA SER A 42 -1.70 10.31 -5.60
C SER A 42 -2.19 11.46 -4.70
N TRP A 43 -1.45 11.75 -3.62
CA TRP A 43 -1.71 12.92 -2.77
C TRP A 43 -1.69 14.26 -3.55
N LEU A 44 -1.07 14.27 -4.74
CA LEU A 44 -0.92 15.44 -5.60
C LEU A 44 -2.12 15.65 -6.54
N LEU A 45 -2.97 14.62 -6.71
CA LEU A 45 -4.15 14.71 -7.55
C LEU A 45 -5.22 15.62 -6.91
N PRO A 46 -5.78 16.60 -7.65
CA PRO A 46 -6.85 17.46 -7.14
C PRO A 46 -8.07 16.67 -6.65
N ARG A 47 -8.60 17.02 -5.47
CA ARG A 47 -9.78 16.38 -4.86
C ARG A 47 -10.98 16.20 -5.81
N PRO A 48 -11.34 17.18 -6.67
CA PRO A 48 -12.46 17.01 -7.60
C PRO A 48 -12.26 15.90 -8.64
N LEU A 49 -11.03 15.42 -8.85
CA LEU A 49 -10.74 14.32 -9.78
C LEU A 49 -10.80 12.95 -9.12
N HIS A 50 -10.77 12.85 -7.78
CA HIS A 50 -10.64 11.59 -7.06
C HIS A 50 -11.74 10.59 -7.46
N GLN A 51 -13.01 11.02 -7.45
CA GLN A 51 -14.10 10.13 -7.83
C GLN A 51 -14.00 9.65 -9.28
N HIS A 52 -13.54 10.49 -10.19
CA HIS A 52 -13.38 10.07 -11.58
C HIS A 52 -12.29 9.02 -11.75
N PHE A 53 -11.19 9.16 -11.01
CA PHE A 53 -10.12 8.16 -10.95
C PHE A 53 -10.60 6.85 -10.31
N TYR A 54 -11.42 6.90 -9.25
CA TYR A 54 -12.03 5.70 -8.68
C TYR A 54 -12.92 4.96 -9.67
N ASN A 55 -13.75 5.68 -10.42
CA ASN A 55 -14.64 5.08 -11.43
C ASN A 55 -13.83 4.40 -12.55
N VAL A 56 -12.75 5.05 -13.02
CA VAL A 56 -11.87 4.50 -14.06
C VAL A 56 -11.09 3.29 -13.54
N TYR A 57 -10.52 3.37 -12.34
CA TYR A 57 -9.82 2.23 -11.75
C TYR A 57 -10.73 1.03 -11.57
N ALA A 58 -11.95 1.24 -11.04
CA ALA A 58 -12.92 0.17 -10.89
C ALA A 58 -13.25 -0.49 -12.23
N TYR A 59 -13.32 0.29 -13.32
CA TYR A 59 -13.47 -0.27 -14.66
C TYR A 59 -12.26 -1.11 -15.08
N CYS A 60 -11.04 -0.58 -14.94
CA CYS A 60 -9.83 -1.31 -15.29
C CYS A 60 -9.72 -2.61 -14.49
N ARG A 61 -9.96 -2.56 -13.18
CA ARG A 61 -9.85 -3.73 -12.31
C ARG A 61 -10.88 -4.81 -12.64
N TRP A 62 -12.15 -4.42 -12.84
CA TRP A 62 -13.16 -5.38 -13.29
C TRP A 62 -12.81 -5.99 -14.65
N SER A 63 -12.25 -5.20 -15.56
CA SER A 63 -11.87 -5.70 -16.88
C SER A 63 -10.71 -6.70 -16.81
N ASP A 64 -9.74 -6.44 -15.94
CA ASP A 64 -8.59 -7.29 -15.66
C ASP A 64 -9.00 -8.61 -14.99
N ASP A 65 -9.78 -8.55 -13.90
CA ASP A 65 -10.26 -9.74 -13.17
C ASP A 65 -11.15 -10.65 -14.04
N LEU A 66 -11.96 -10.06 -14.92
CA LEU A 66 -12.74 -10.83 -15.89
C LEU A 66 -11.85 -11.64 -16.85
N GLY A 67 -10.64 -11.16 -17.13
CA GLY A 67 -9.65 -11.86 -17.95
C GLY A 67 -8.80 -12.85 -17.14
N ASP A 68 -8.18 -12.40 -16.05
CA ASP A 68 -7.10 -13.12 -15.39
C ASP A 68 -7.57 -14.02 -14.22
N GLU A 69 -8.66 -13.68 -13.52
CA GLU A 69 -9.15 -14.43 -12.34
C GLU A 69 -10.22 -15.48 -12.69
N VAL A 70 -10.68 -15.52 -13.94
CA VAL A 70 -11.63 -16.52 -14.44
C VAL A 70 -10.86 -17.73 -14.96
N PRO A 71 -10.96 -18.92 -14.30
CA PRO A 71 -10.06 -20.05 -14.61
C PRO A 71 -10.18 -20.63 -16.02
N VAL A 72 -11.33 -20.43 -16.67
CA VAL A 72 -11.64 -20.99 -17.99
C VAL A 72 -11.60 -19.89 -19.04
N ALA A 73 -10.62 -19.93 -19.94
CA ALA A 73 -10.41 -18.89 -20.95
C ALA A 73 -11.66 -18.61 -21.82
N ALA A 74 -12.39 -19.64 -22.25
CA ALA A 74 -13.63 -19.46 -23.01
C ALA A 74 -14.71 -18.69 -22.22
N ARG A 75 -14.76 -18.90 -20.90
CA ARG A 75 -15.66 -18.17 -19.99
C ARG A 75 -15.20 -16.73 -19.82
N ALA A 76 -13.89 -16.51 -19.63
CA ALA A 76 -13.29 -15.18 -19.56
C ALA A 76 -13.62 -14.34 -20.80
N LEU A 77 -13.41 -14.90 -22.00
CA LEU A 77 -13.74 -14.26 -23.28
C LEU A 77 -15.23 -13.91 -23.39
N HIS A 78 -16.12 -14.84 -23.03
CA HIS A 78 -17.56 -14.58 -23.02
C HIS A 78 -17.95 -13.45 -22.06
N LEU A 79 -17.32 -13.40 -20.87
CA LEU A 79 -17.58 -12.32 -19.90
C LEU A 79 -17.02 -10.98 -20.38
N LEU A 80 -15.83 -10.94 -20.98
CA LEU A 80 -15.25 -9.74 -21.60
C LEU A 80 -16.12 -9.22 -22.75
N ASP A 81 -16.72 -10.10 -23.56
CA ASP A 81 -17.67 -9.72 -24.60
C ASP A 81 -18.96 -9.12 -24.04
N ALA A 82 -19.51 -9.73 -23.00
CA ALA A 82 -20.68 -9.19 -22.31
C ALA A 82 -20.36 -7.85 -21.60
N TRP A 83 -19.14 -7.70 -21.08
CA TRP A 83 -18.65 -6.46 -20.50
C TRP A 83 -18.49 -5.35 -21.55
N GLU A 84 -17.96 -5.65 -22.74
CA GLU A 84 -17.89 -4.69 -23.84
C GLU A 84 -19.28 -4.26 -24.32
N GLN A 85 -20.26 -5.17 -24.36
CA GLN A 85 -21.65 -4.80 -24.67
C GLN A 85 -22.20 -3.80 -23.65
N GLY A 86 -21.97 -4.05 -22.35
CA GLY A 86 -22.33 -3.09 -21.30
C GLY A 86 -21.60 -1.75 -21.44
N LEU A 87 -20.32 -1.77 -21.83
CA LEU A 87 -19.52 -0.56 -22.07
C LEU A 87 -20.10 0.28 -23.20
N ARG A 88 -20.61 -0.32 -24.29
CA ARG A 88 -21.23 0.43 -25.39
C ARG A 88 -22.44 1.25 -24.94
N LEU A 89 -23.25 0.71 -24.01
CA LEU A 89 -24.40 1.41 -23.44
C LEU A 89 -24.02 2.70 -22.68
N VAL A 90 -22.76 2.84 -22.27
CA VAL A 90 -22.26 4.05 -21.59
C VAL A 90 -22.24 5.26 -22.54
N TRP A 91 -21.93 5.05 -23.82
CA TRP A 91 -21.87 6.10 -24.85
C TRP A 91 -23.11 6.17 -25.75
N GLU A 92 -23.96 5.15 -25.74
CA GLU A 92 -25.18 5.14 -26.53
C GLU A 92 -26.20 6.20 -26.04
N PRO A 93 -26.79 7.02 -26.94
CA PRO A 93 -27.90 7.91 -26.59
C PRO A 93 -29.09 7.12 -26.04
N GLY A 94 -29.51 7.42 -24.81
CA GLY A 94 -30.57 6.66 -24.12
C GLY A 94 -30.11 5.32 -23.53
N GLY A 95 -28.84 4.95 -23.69
CA GLY A 95 -28.26 3.73 -23.12
C GLY A 95 -28.33 3.69 -21.59
N SER A 96 -28.69 2.52 -21.06
CA SER A 96 -28.85 2.27 -19.62
C SER A 96 -27.95 1.11 -19.18
N PRO A 97 -26.66 1.38 -18.84
CA PRO A 97 -25.77 0.33 -18.35
C PRO A 97 -26.27 -0.18 -16.99
N ALA A 98 -26.36 -1.51 -16.84
CA ALA A 98 -26.88 -2.13 -15.61
C ALA A 98 -25.81 -2.31 -14.52
N HIS A 99 -24.53 -2.42 -14.89
CA HIS A 99 -23.47 -2.70 -13.93
C HIS A 99 -23.04 -1.44 -13.16
N PRO A 100 -22.92 -1.48 -11.81
CA PRO A 100 -22.59 -0.30 -10.98
C PRO A 100 -21.34 0.44 -11.44
N VAL A 101 -20.28 -0.29 -11.81
CA VAL A 101 -19.05 0.32 -12.35
C VAL A 101 -19.31 1.09 -13.64
N LEU A 102 -20.12 0.55 -14.55
CA LEU A 102 -20.45 1.19 -15.83
C LEU A 102 -21.40 2.39 -15.64
N ILE A 103 -22.30 2.32 -14.65
CA ILE A 103 -23.14 3.44 -14.23
C ILE A 103 -22.25 4.61 -13.75
N ALA A 104 -21.30 4.34 -12.84
CA ALA A 104 -20.38 5.36 -12.35
C ALA A 104 -19.44 5.87 -13.44
N LEU A 105 -18.96 4.99 -14.32
CA LEU A 105 -18.10 5.33 -15.45
C LEU A 105 -18.79 6.31 -16.41
N ARG A 106 -20.09 6.13 -16.67
CA ARG A 106 -20.89 7.03 -17.53
C ARG A 106 -20.85 8.48 -17.07
N GLU A 107 -20.94 8.72 -15.77
CA GLU A 107 -20.84 10.08 -15.22
C GLU A 107 -19.45 10.68 -15.47
N THR A 108 -18.40 9.87 -15.31
CA THR A 108 -17.03 10.30 -15.58
C THR A 108 -16.80 10.60 -17.06
N THR A 109 -17.22 9.71 -17.95
CA THR A 109 -16.94 9.84 -19.39
C THR A 109 -17.69 11.01 -19.99
N ARG A 110 -18.92 11.28 -19.53
CA ARG A 110 -19.67 12.49 -19.89
C ARG A 110 -19.03 13.76 -19.32
N ALA A 111 -18.74 13.79 -18.02
CA ALA A 111 -18.17 14.97 -17.36
C ALA A 111 -16.78 15.35 -17.90
N LYS A 112 -16.00 14.36 -18.33
CA LYS A 112 -14.62 14.55 -18.83
C LYS A 112 -14.52 14.45 -20.35
N ASN A 113 -15.62 14.20 -21.04
CA ASN A 113 -15.68 14.00 -22.49
C ASN A 113 -14.59 13.03 -22.96
N ILE A 114 -14.61 11.81 -22.39
CA ILE A 114 -13.66 10.75 -22.69
C ILE A 114 -14.24 9.89 -23.81
N PRO A 115 -13.50 9.64 -24.90
CA PRO A 115 -13.94 8.74 -25.96
C PRO A 115 -13.96 7.27 -25.48
N ILE A 116 -14.68 6.40 -26.18
CA ILE A 116 -14.84 4.99 -25.80
C ILE A 116 -13.58 4.17 -26.09
N GLU A 117 -12.80 4.59 -27.08
CA GLU A 117 -11.69 3.87 -27.67
C GLU A 117 -10.66 3.38 -26.64
N PRO A 118 -10.13 4.22 -25.71
CA PRO A 118 -9.16 3.75 -24.73
C PRO A 118 -9.69 2.62 -23.82
N PHE A 119 -10.99 2.61 -23.50
CA PHE A 119 -11.58 1.55 -22.69
C PHE A 119 -11.69 0.24 -23.48
N ARG A 120 -12.11 0.33 -24.76
CA ARG A 120 -12.16 -0.83 -25.65
C ARG A 120 -10.79 -1.41 -25.96
N ASP A 121 -9.78 -0.55 -26.10
CA ASP A 121 -8.40 -0.97 -26.33
C ASP A 121 -7.88 -1.83 -25.17
N LEU A 122 -8.19 -1.48 -23.90
CA LEU A 122 -7.86 -2.34 -22.75
C LEU A 122 -8.51 -3.72 -22.85
N LEU A 123 -9.79 -3.79 -23.22
CA LEU A 123 -10.48 -5.08 -23.41
C LEU A 123 -9.87 -5.92 -24.54
N ARG A 124 -9.21 -5.30 -25.51
CA ARG A 124 -8.48 -6.04 -26.54
C ARG A 124 -7.23 -6.70 -25.97
N ALA A 125 -6.49 -6.01 -25.11
CA ALA A 125 -5.33 -6.59 -24.43
C ALA A 125 -5.72 -7.78 -23.54
N PHE A 126 -6.76 -7.63 -22.71
CA PHE A 126 -7.20 -8.72 -21.81
C PHE A 126 -7.65 -9.97 -22.59
N ARG A 127 -8.27 -9.81 -23.76
CA ARG A 127 -8.59 -10.94 -24.65
C ARG A 127 -7.34 -11.56 -25.26
N GLN A 128 -6.36 -10.74 -25.64
CA GLN A 128 -5.10 -11.21 -26.18
C GLN A 128 -4.34 -12.06 -25.15
N ASP A 129 -4.34 -11.66 -23.87
CA ASP A 129 -3.67 -12.36 -22.78
C ASP A 129 -4.20 -13.79 -22.52
N GLN A 130 -5.41 -14.10 -22.99
CA GLN A 130 -6.00 -15.45 -22.92
C GLN A 130 -5.41 -16.43 -23.92
N THR A 131 -4.75 -15.95 -24.98
CA THR A 131 -4.35 -16.78 -26.13
C THR A 131 -2.92 -16.57 -26.59
N VAL A 132 -2.34 -15.41 -26.30
CA VAL A 132 -0.98 -15.04 -26.73
C VAL A 132 -0.05 -15.02 -25.51
N HIS A 133 0.94 -15.91 -25.55
CA HIS A 133 1.94 -16.02 -24.48
C HIS A 133 3.37 -15.77 -24.98
N ARG A 134 3.55 -15.66 -26.30
CA ARG A 134 4.83 -15.45 -26.99
C ARG A 134 4.66 -14.41 -28.07
N TYR A 135 5.73 -13.65 -28.31
CA TYR A 135 5.75 -12.58 -29.29
C TYR A 135 6.87 -12.84 -30.29
N ALA A 136 6.53 -12.89 -31.58
CA ALA A 136 7.51 -13.26 -32.61
C ALA A 136 8.56 -12.14 -32.79
N THR A 137 8.10 -10.89 -32.77
CA THR A 137 8.91 -9.72 -33.08
C THR A 137 8.77 -8.60 -32.04
N TRP A 138 9.72 -7.67 -32.04
CA TRP A 138 9.63 -6.43 -31.27
C TRP A 138 8.35 -5.64 -31.60
N ALA A 139 7.92 -5.64 -32.86
CA ALA A 139 6.70 -4.98 -33.29
C ALA A 139 5.46 -5.58 -32.62
N ASP A 140 5.39 -6.91 -32.48
CA ASP A 140 4.26 -7.57 -31.81
C ASP A 140 4.16 -7.19 -30.34
N VAL A 141 5.30 -7.02 -29.65
CA VAL A 141 5.33 -6.55 -28.24
C VAL A 141 4.87 -5.10 -28.15
N LEU A 142 5.32 -4.23 -29.06
CA LEU A 142 4.85 -2.84 -29.11
C LEU A 142 3.35 -2.76 -29.41
N ASP A 143 2.85 -3.57 -30.34
CA ASP A 143 1.44 -3.66 -30.68
C ASP A 143 0.60 -4.13 -29.48
N TYR A 144 1.12 -5.05 -28.66
CA TYR A 144 0.49 -5.37 -27.39
C TYR A 144 0.43 -4.16 -26.45
N CYS A 145 1.52 -3.41 -26.29
CA CYS A 145 1.56 -2.20 -25.46
C CYS A 145 0.57 -1.11 -25.91
N VAL A 146 0.23 -1.04 -27.21
CA VAL A 146 -0.82 -0.14 -27.74
C VAL A 146 -2.16 -0.37 -27.04
N TYR A 147 -2.47 -1.61 -26.67
CA TYR A 147 -3.73 -1.98 -26.04
C TYR A 147 -3.61 -2.14 -24.53
N SER A 148 -2.48 -2.64 -24.01
CA SER A 148 -2.33 -2.97 -22.59
C SER A 148 -1.87 -1.80 -21.72
N ALA A 149 -1.17 -0.80 -22.28
CA ALA A 149 -0.54 0.27 -21.51
C ALA A 149 -0.96 1.67 -21.94
N ASN A 150 -0.88 1.96 -23.23
CA ASN A 150 -1.16 3.29 -23.78
C ASN A 150 -2.54 3.85 -23.40
N PRO A 151 -3.63 3.06 -23.40
CA PRO A 151 -4.94 3.59 -23.10
C PRO A 151 -5.06 4.18 -21.69
N VAL A 152 -4.32 3.62 -20.71
CA VAL A 152 -4.31 4.12 -19.33
C VAL A 152 -3.82 5.57 -19.28
N GLY A 153 -2.67 5.86 -19.93
CA GLY A 153 -2.12 7.21 -20.00
C GLY A 153 -3.07 8.18 -20.71
N ARG A 154 -3.70 7.73 -21.80
CA ARG A 154 -4.69 8.54 -22.53
C ARG A 154 -5.89 8.90 -21.65
N ILE A 155 -6.44 7.95 -20.92
CA ILE A 155 -7.56 8.18 -19.99
C ILE A 155 -7.16 9.19 -18.91
N VAL A 156 -5.96 9.06 -18.32
CA VAL A 156 -5.45 10.02 -17.33
C VAL A 156 -5.39 11.44 -17.91
N LEU A 157 -4.87 11.59 -19.13
CA LEU A 157 -4.84 12.89 -19.80
C LEU A 157 -6.25 13.46 -20.04
N TYR A 158 -7.22 12.64 -20.46
CA TYR A 158 -8.60 13.08 -20.61
C TYR A 158 -9.23 13.53 -19.29
N LEU A 159 -8.99 12.79 -18.20
CA LEU A 159 -9.45 13.16 -16.84
C LEU A 159 -8.93 14.54 -16.41
N CYS A 160 -7.71 14.86 -16.82
CA CYS A 160 -7.06 16.15 -16.58
C CYS A 160 -7.38 17.22 -17.64
N GLY A 161 -8.21 16.91 -18.64
CA GLY A 161 -8.70 17.86 -19.64
C GLY A 161 -7.84 18.00 -20.90
N TYR A 162 -6.83 17.16 -21.09
CA TYR A 162 -5.95 17.18 -22.26
C TYR A 162 -6.44 16.21 -23.34
N ARG A 163 -6.56 16.71 -24.58
CA ARG A 163 -7.15 15.97 -25.71
C ARG A 163 -6.35 16.08 -27.01
N ASP A 164 -5.34 16.94 -27.03
CA ASP A 164 -4.51 17.14 -28.19
C ASP A 164 -3.66 15.91 -28.49
N GLN A 165 -3.47 15.65 -29.78
CA GLN A 165 -2.75 14.50 -30.28
C GLN A 165 -1.29 14.47 -29.82
N GLU A 166 -0.66 15.64 -29.63
CA GLU A 166 0.75 15.73 -29.23
C GLU A 166 0.95 15.12 -27.84
N ARG A 167 0.20 15.55 -26.82
CA ARG A 167 0.32 14.99 -25.46
C ARG A 167 -0.10 13.54 -25.39
N GLN A 168 -1.13 13.14 -26.14
CA GLN A 168 -1.55 11.74 -26.22
C GLN A 168 -0.42 10.87 -26.77
N ARG A 169 0.24 11.30 -27.85
CA ARG A 169 1.40 10.59 -28.42
C ARG A 169 2.58 10.50 -27.46
N LEU A 170 2.91 11.59 -26.75
CA LEU A 170 3.99 11.56 -25.76
C LEU A 170 3.65 10.60 -24.59
N SER A 171 2.39 10.56 -24.17
CA SER A 171 1.91 9.61 -23.16
C SER A 171 2.04 8.17 -23.62
N ASP A 172 1.72 7.87 -24.88
CA ASP A 172 1.87 6.53 -25.44
C ASP A 172 3.33 6.04 -25.35
N PHE A 173 4.30 6.90 -25.68
CA PHE A 173 5.72 6.57 -25.52
C PHE A 173 6.10 6.28 -24.07
N THR A 174 5.64 7.11 -23.12
CA THR A 174 5.89 6.89 -21.69
C THR A 174 5.24 5.59 -21.19
N CYS A 175 3.98 5.32 -21.54
CA CYS A 175 3.25 4.13 -21.12
C CYS A 175 3.85 2.85 -21.71
N THR A 176 4.18 2.86 -22.99
CA THR A 176 4.89 1.74 -23.65
C THR A 176 6.24 1.49 -22.96
N ALA A 177 7.03 2.54 -22.70
CA ALA A 177 8.32 2.39 -22.04
C ALA A 177 8.21 1.83 -20.61
N LEU A 178 7.19 2.26 -19.85
CA LEU A 178 6.90 1.72 -18.52
C LEU A 178 6.54 0.24 -18.58
N GLN A 179 5.72 -0.17 -19.54
CA GLN A 179 5.31 -1.56 -19.69
C GLN A 179 6.49 -2.46 -20.06
N LEU A 180 7.34 -2.00 -20.98
CA LEU A 180 8.57 -2.72 -21.34
C LEU A 180 9.53 -2.83 -20.14
N ALA A 181 9.68 -1.75 -19.34
CA ALA A 181 10.48 -1.80 -18.12
C ALA A 181 9.97 -2.85 -17.12
N ASN A 182 8.64 -2.99 -16.99
CA ASN A 182 8.03 -4.05 -16.18
C ASN A 182 8.36 -5.44 -16.74
N PHE A 183 8.22 -5.67 -18.06
CA PHE A 183 8.57 -6.97 -18.67
C PHE A 183 10.02 -7.36 -18.42
N TRP A 184 10.94 -6.41 -18.51
CA TRP A 184 12.37 -6.68 -18.26
C TRP A 184 12.65 -6.92 -16.79
N GLN A 185 11.91 -6.29 -15.88
CA GLN A 185 12.02 -6.50 -14.45
C GLN A 185 11.44 -7.86 -14.02
N ASP A 186 10.34 -8.28 -14.65
CA ASP A 186 9.47 -9.35 -14.15
C ASP A 186 9.62 -10.68 -14.91
N VAL A 187 10.68 -10.84 -15.73
CA VAL A 187 10.92 -12.05 -16.54
C VAL A 187 10.72 -13.35 -15.74
N SER A 188 11.26 -13.46 -14.52
CA SER A 188 11.09 -14.65 -13.68
C SER A 188 9.63 -14.91 -13.27
N ARG A 189 8.87 -13.87 -12.96
CA ARG A 189 7.44 -13.94 -12.55
C ARG A 189 6.53 -14.21 -13.74
N ASP A 190 6.80 -13.59 -14.88
CA ASP A 190 6.06 -13.84 -16.11
C ASP A 190 6.22 -15.30 -16.55
N LEU A 191 7.41 -15.86 -16.39
CA LEU A 191 7.68 -17.28 -16.63
C LEU A 191 6.88 -18.22 -15.72
N GLU A 192 6.70 -17.87 -14.44
CA GLU A 192 5.85 -18.64 -13.52
C GLU A 192 4.39 -18.65 -13.96
N LYS A 193 3.95 -17.62 -14.68
CA LYS A 193 2.64 -17.54 -15.34
C LYS A 193 2.64 -18.13 -16.76
N GLY A 194 3.74 -18.73 -17.19
CA GLY A 194 3.89 -19.30 -18.52
C GLY A 194 3.97 -18.27 -19.66
N ARG A 195 4.26 -17.00 -19.38
CA ARG A 195 4.35 -15.90 -20.36
C ARG A 195 5.82 -15.51 -20.64
N ILE A 196 6.13 -15.12 -21.88
CA ILE A 196 7.43 -14.58 -22.27
C ILE A 196 7.19 -13.38 -23.20
N TYR A 197 7.47 -12.18 -22.70
CA TYR A 197 7.34 -10.93 -23.46
C TYR A 197 8.62 -10.55 -24.23
N ILE A 198 9.75 -11.22 -23.97
CA ILE A 198 10.96 -11.06 -24.78
C ILE A 198 10.66 -11.57 -26.21
N PRO A 199 10.88 -10.78 -27.27
CA PRO A 199 10.66 -11.23 -28.64
C PRO A 199 11.50 -12.44 -29.02
N LEU A 200 10.90 -13.39 -29.74
CA LEU A 200 11.59 -14.60 -30.20
C LEU A 200 12.69 -14.31 -31.24
N ASP A 201 12.47 -13.33 -32.13
CA ASP A 201 13.49 -12.89 -33.08
C ASP A 201 14.70 -12.25 -32.38
N ALA A 202 14.47 -11.49 -31.31
CA ALA A 202 15.52 -10.92 -30.49
C ALA A 202 16.29 -12.02 -29.74
N LEU A 203 15.62 -13.03 -29.19
CA LEU A 203 16.31 -14.21 -28.62
C LEU A 203 17.23 -14.85 -29.67
N ALA A 204 16.70 -15.14 -30.86
CA ALA A 204 17.45 -15.78 -31.93
C ALA A 204 18.65 -14.93 -32.39
N ALA A 205 18.50 -13.61 -32.49
CA ALA A 205 19.57 -12.69 -32.88
C ALA A 205 20.76 -12.70 -31.90
N TYR A 206 20.52 -13.03 -30.63
CA TYR A 206 21.57 -13.21 -29.61
C TYR A 206 21.95 -14.68 -29.38
N GLY A 207 21.50 -15.59 -30.25
CA GLY A 207 21.81 -17.01 -30.18
C GLY A 207 21.16 -17.71 -28.99
N LEU A 208 20.01 -17.21 -28.53
CA LEU A 208 19.17 -17.79 -27.48
C LEU A 208 17.91 -18.41 -28.08
N THR A 209 17.35 -19.36 -27.38
CA THR A 209 16.09 -20.03 -27.69
C THR A 209 15.08 -19.79 -26.58
N GLU A 210 13.80 -20.06 -26.85
CA GLU A 210 12.78 -20.06 -25.79
C GLU A 210 13.16 -21.01 -24.64
N THR A 211 13.75 -22.17 -24.95
CA THR A 211 14.18 -23.14 -23.94
C THR A 211 15.24 -22.56 -22.99
N ASP A 212 16.11 -21.67 -23.47
CA ASP A 212 17.08 -21.01 -22.60
C ASP A 212 16.39 -20.13 -21.55
N ILE A 213 15.28 -19.49 -21.93
CA ILE A 213 14.47 -18.65 -21.02
C ILE A 213 13.68 -19.51 -20.03
N THR A 214 12.98 -20.55 -20.51
CA THR A 214 12.19 -21.42 -19.62
C THR A 214 13.04 -22.24 -18.65
N GLN A 215 14.28 -22.59 -19.03
CA GLN A 215 15.24 -23.23 -18.13
C GLN A 215 16.07 -22.24 -17.30
N ARG A 216 15.76 -20.93 -17.37
CA ARG A 216 16.45 -19.87 -16.63
C ARG A 216 17.98 -19.89 -16.84
N ARG A 217 18.45 -20.17 -18.06
CA ARG A 217 19.88 -20.21 -18.40
C ARG A 217 20.43 -18.80 -18.51
N PHE A 218 21.13 -18.37 -17.46
CA PHE A 218 21.78 -17.07 -17.41
C PHE A 218 23.24 -17.12 -17.89
N ASP A 219 23.54 -16.45 -19.00
CA ASP A 219 24.90 -16.32 -19.52
C ASP A 219 25.13 -14.96 -20.23
N ARG A 220 26.31 -14.80 -20.85
CA ARG A 220 26.70 -13.55 -21.53
C ARG A 220 25.79 -13.18 -22.70
N ARG A 221 25.14 -14.15 -23.36
CA ARG A 221 24.20 -13.90 -24.45
C ARG A 221 22.94 -13.23 -23.92
N TYR A 222 22.41 -13.73 -22.80
CA TYR A 222 21.25 -13.15 -22.13
C TYR A 222 21.53 -11.71 -21.65
N VAL A 223 22.72 -11.48 -21.07
CA VAL A 223 23.15 -10.13 -20.68
C VAL A 223 23.20 -9.18 -21.89
N ALA A 224 23.71 -9.63 -23.04
CA ALA A 224 23.78 -8.82 -24.26
C ALA A 224 22.38 -8.48 -24.81
N LEU A 225 21.47 -9.46 -24.83
CA LEU A 225 20.07 -9.25 -25.19
C LEU A 225 19.39 -8.24 -24.25
N MET A 226 19.55 -8.40 -22.94
CA MET A 226 18.89 -7.50 -22.00
C MET A 226 19.38 -6.07 -22.09
N LYS A 227 20.67 -5.85 -22.34
CA LYS A 227 21.21 -4.51 -22.62
C LYS A 227 20.51 -3.86 -23.81
N TRP A 228 20.32 -4.62 -24.89
CA TRP A 228 19.67 -4.12 -26.10
C TRP A 228 18.19 -3.76 -25.86
N LEU A 229 17.45 -4.61 -25.14
CA LEU A 229 16.04 -4.36 -24.78
C LEU A 229 15.90 -3.12 -23.87
N ILE A 230 16.79 -2.97 -22.90
CA ILE A 230 16.81 -1.82 -22.00
C ILE A 230 17.11 -0.53 -22.76
N GLU A 231 18.11 -0.52 -23.65
CA GLU A 231 18.45 0.67 -24.45
C GLU A 231 17.29 1.10 -25.35
N ARG A 232 16.66 0.13 -26.02
CA ARG A 232 15.45 0.35 -26.83
C ARG A 232 14.30 0.95 -26.02
N THR A 233 14.18 0.55 -24.75
CA THR A 233 13.18 1.09 -23.82
C THR A 233 13.54 2.51 -23.35
N ARG A 234 14.83 2.80 -23.10
CA ARG A 234 15.33 4.16 -22.76
C ARG A 234 15.05 5.16 -23.87
N GLU A 235 15.18 4.76 -25.14
CA GLU A 235 14.85 5.62 -26.28
C GLU A 235 13.37 6.02 -26.30
N LEU A 236 12.46 5.11 -25.93
CA LEU A 236 11.02 5.43 -25.82
C LEU A 236 10.76 6.41 -24.66
N PHE A 237 11.40 6.21 -23.51
CA PHE A 237 11.36 7.19 -22.42
C PHE A 237 11.86 8.56 -22.88
N ALA A 238 12.95 8.62 -23.64
CA ALA A 238 13.51 9.88 -24.15
C ALA A 238 12.49 10.66 -25.00
N VAL A 239 11.72 9.96 -25.83
CA VAL A 239 10.65 10.58 -26.63
C VAL A 239 9.46 11.02 -25.77
N GLY A 240 9.08 10.27 -24.73
CA GLY A 240 7.94 10.58 -23.86
C GLY A 240 8.22 11.65 -22.78
N LEU A 241 9.46 11.78 -22.33
CA LEU A 241 9.90 12.69 -21.25
C LEU A 241 9.38 14.14 -21.36
N PRO A 242 9.30 14.77 -22.56
CA PRO A 242 8.75 16.12 -22.70
C PRO A 242 7.32 16.30 -22.18
N LEU A 243 6.51 15.23 -22.04
CA LEU A 243 5.11 15.31 -21.57
C LEU A 243 4.97 16.05 -20.24
N ALA A 244 5.87 15.79 -19.29
CA ALA A 244 5.82 16.41 -17.96
C ALA A 244 5.87 17.96 -18.04
N ALA A 245 6.59 18.51 -19.01
CA ALA A 245 6.68 19.96 -19.22
C ALA A 245 5.41 20.55 -19.90
N ARG A 246 4.60 19.71 -20.55
CA ARG A 246 3.41 20.11 -21.33
C ARG A 246 2.08 19.96 -20.56
N VAL A 247 2.14 19.50 -19.31
CA VAL A 247 0.98 19.44 -18.41
C VAL A 247 1.10 20.46 -17.28
N ASP A 248 -0.03 20.73 -16.64
CA ASP A 248 -0.15 21.62 -15.49
C ASP A 248 0.67 21.10 -14.31
N LYS A 249 1.04 22.04 -13.43
CA LYS A 249 1.99 21.80 -12.34
C LYS A 249 1.56 20.69 -11.38
N THR A 250 0.26 20.44 -11.23
CA THR A 250 -0.27 19.38 -10.37
C THR A 250 0.00 18.00 -10.93
N LEU A 251 -0.19 17.80 -12.24
CA LEU A 251 0.00 16.51 -12.92
C LEU A 251 1.47 16.26 -13.30
N ARG A 252 2.24 17.33 -13.54
CA ARG A 252 3.66 17.26 -13.92
C ARG A 252 4.48 16.35 -13.02
N THR A 253 4.33 16.51 -11.70
CA THR A 253 5.11 15.74 -10.73
C THR A 253 4.77 14.25 -10.79
N ASP A 254 3.50 13.88 -10.97
CA ASP A 254 3.10 12.48 -11.10
C ASP A 254 3.68 11.85 -12.40
N ILE A 255 3.60 12.55 -13.54
CA ILE A 255 4.16 12.09 -14.82
C ILE A 255 5.69 11.97 -14.78
N GLU A 256 6.36 12.94 -14.13
CA GLU A 256 7.81 12.92 -13.93
C GLU A 256 8.23 11.73 -13.04
N LEU A 257 7.44 11.43 -12.01
CA LEU A 257 7.68 10.27 -11.14
C LEU A 257 7.50 8.95 -11.85
N PHE A 258 6.49 8.79 -12.70
CA PHE A 258 6.33 7.57 -13.49
C PHE A 258 7.54 7.35 -14.40
N SER A 259 7.89 8.35 -15.21
CA SER A 259 9.02 8.24 -16.17
C SER A 259 10.33 7.93 -15.45
N ARG A 260 10.59 8.59 -14.32
CA ARG A 260 11.80 8.36 -13.53
C ARG A 260 11.81 7.03 -12.78
N GLY A 261 10.64 6.59 -12.31
CA GLY A 261 10.47 5.28 -11.69
C GLY A 261 10.82 4.16 -12.66
N GLY A 262 10.29 4.22 -13.88
CA GLY A 262 10.61 3.28 -14.96
C GLY A 262 12.10 3.26 -15.31
N LEU A 263 12.72 4.42 -15.51
CA LEU A 263 14.17 4.52 -15.76
C LEU A 263 15.01 3.93 -14.62
N ALA A 264 14.60 4.16 -13.37
CA ALA A 264 15.29 3.59 -12.23
C ALA A 264 15.14 2.07 -12.13
N ILE A 265 14.02 1.50 -12.61
CA ILE A 265 13.85 0.04 -12.69
C ILE A 265 14.87 -0.52 -13.68
N LEU A 266 15.03 0.11 -14.84
CA LEU A 266 16.06 -0.27 -15.81
C LEU A 266 17.47 -0.19 -15.17
N ASP A 267 17.79 0.90 -14.46
CA ASP A 267 19.07 1.02 -13.73
C ASP A 267 19.24 -0.09 -12.67
N ALA A 268 18.16 -0.54 -12.03
CA ALA A 268 18.20 -1.61 -11.04
C ALA A 268 18.48 -2.98 -11.70
N VAL A 269 17.88 -3.25 -12.87
CA VAL A 269 18.18 -4.44 -13.66
C VAL A 269 19.66 -4.46 -14.06
N GLU A 270 20.21 -3.33 -14.51
CA GLU A 270 21.62 -3.22 -14.86
C GLU A 270 22.55 -3.46 -13.66
N LYS A 271 22.23 -2.87 -12.50
CA LYS A 271 22.97 -3.05 -11.25
C LYS A 271 22.94 -4.49 -10.73
N ALA A 272 21.84 -5.20 -10.97
CA ALA A 272 21.70 -6.62 -10.66
C ALA A 272 22.47 -7.52 -11.64
N GLY A 273 23.22 -6.96 -12.58
CA GLY A 273 23.94 -7.72 -13.59
C GLY A 273 23.02 -8.34 -14.64
N TYR A 274 21.83 -7.77 -14.85
CA TYR A 274 20.84 -8.22 -15.84
C TYR A 274 20.24 -9.61 -15.57
N ASN A 275 20.44 -10.20 -14.39
CA ASN A 275 19.93 -11.54 -14.08
C ASN A 275 18.47 -11.52 -13.60
N THR A 276 17.56 -11.18 -14.51
CA THR A 276 16.10 -11.13 -14.29
C THR A 276 15.41 -12.49 -14.44
N LEU A 277 16.15 -13.53 -14.88
CA LEU A 277 15.66 -14.91 -14.96
C LEU A 277 15.54 -15.57 -13.58
N GLU A 278 16.45 -15.25 -12.67
CA GLU A 278 16.52 -15.88 -11.34
C GLU A 278 15.91 -15.01 -10.24
N HIS A 279 16.07 -13.69 -10.32
CA HIS A 279 15.67 -12.76 -9.26
C HIS A 279 15.04 -11.51 -9.86
N ARG A 280 13.95 -11.04 -9.27
CA ARG A 280 13.32 -9.77 -9.63
C ARG A 280 14.11 -8.60 -9.03
N PRO A 281 14.71 -7.70 -9.84
CA PRO A 281 15.37 -6.51 -9.30
C PRO A 281 14.33 -5.56 -8.70
N SER A 282 14.61 -5.01 -7.52
CA SER A 282 13.71 -4.06 -6.86
C SER A 282 14.37 -2.70 -6.66
N LEU A 283 13.57 -1.64 -6.72
CA LEU A 283 14.05 -0.31 -6.38
C LEU A 283 14.33 -0.24 -4.89
N THR A 284 15.53 0.22 -4.53
CA THR A 284 15.83 0.53 -3.14
C THR A 284 15.01 1.75 -2.69
N LYS A 285 14.58 1.76 -1.43
CA LYS A 285 13.80 2.87 -0.84
C LYS A 285 14.50 4.23 -1.02
N TRP A 286 15.84 4.27 -0.99
CA TRP A 286 16.64 5.47 -1.26
C TRP A 286 16.53 6.01 -2.69
N THR A 287 16.42 5.11 -3.67
CA THR A 287 16.22 5.49 -5.06
C THR A 287 14.85 6.14 -5.21
N GLN A 288 13.79 5.52 -4.68
CA GLN A 288 12.42 6.06 -4.69
C GLN A 288 12.35 7.45 -4.04
N VAL A 289 13.00 7.64 -2.88
CA VAL A 289 13.07 8.95 -2.19
C VAL A 289 13.81 9.99 -3.01
N THR A 290 14.94 9.62 -3.64
CA THR A 290 15.71 10.56 -4.47
C THR A 290 14.92 11.01 -5.69
N LEU A 291 14.16 10.10 -6.30
CA LEU A 291 13.26 10.41 -7.41
C LEU A 291 12.16 11.40 -6.98
N LEU A 292 11.53 11.14 -5.83
CA LEU A 292 10.52 12.03 -5.25
C LEU A 292 11.09 13.40 -4.91
N ALA A 293 12.23 13.46 -4.22
CA ALA A 293 12.88 14.71 -3.84
C ALA A 293 13.30 15.54 -5.07
N ARG A 294 13.81 14.91 -6.13
CA ARG A 294 14.15 15.61 -7.39
C ARG A 294 12.92 16.11 -8.14
N ALA A 295 11.84 15.33 -8.17
CA ALA A 295 10.58 15.73 -8.81
C ALA A 295 9.84 16.86 -8.04
N LEU A 296 10.04 16.94 -6.72
CA LEU A 296 9.54 18.04 -5.89
C LEU A 296 10.49 19.26 -5.93
N GLY A 297 11.80 19.05 -6.04
CA GLY A 297 12.80 20.12 -6.15
C GLY A 297 12.68 20.92 -7.46
N SER A 298 12.36 20.26 -8.58
CA SER A 298 12.07 20.92 -9.87
C SER A 298 10.89 21.90 -9.77
N ARG A 299 9.92 21.63 -8.86
CA ARG A 299 8.76 22.48 -8.56
C ARG A 299 9.13 23.78 -7.87
N MET A 300 10.12 23.76 -6.97
CA MET A 300 10.57 24.91 -6.19
C MET A 300 11.46 25.86 -7.02
N TRP A 301 12.30 25.31 -7.90
CA TRP A 301 13.20 26.10 -8.75
C TRP A 301 12.46 26.92 -9.83
N LEU A 302 11.36 26.39 -10.37
CA LEU A 302 10.47 27.08 -11.34
C LEU A 302 9.56 28.15 -10.70
N GLN A 303 9.40 28.15 -9.37
CA GLN A 303 8.74 29.23 -8.64
C GLN A 303 9.73 30.36 -8.35
N ALA A 304 10.94 30.05 -7.91
CA ALA A 304 11.99 31.03 -7.66
C ALA A 304 12.41 31.83 -8.92
N SER A 305 12.41 31.19 -10.09
CA SER A 305 12.74 31.84 -11.38
C SER A 305 11.58 32.61 -12.02
N ARG A 306 10.38 32.63 -11.40
CA ARG A 306 9.27 33.51 -11.80
C ARG A 306 9.14 34.76 -10.95
N ASP A 307 9.64 34.73 -9.71
CA ASP A 307 9.66 35.91 -8.84
C ASP A 307 10.72 36.95 -9.26
N GLU A 308 11.68 36.58 -10.11
CA GLU A 308 12.67 37.50 -10.70
C GLU A 308 12.29 38.03 -12.10
N SER A 309 11.16 37.61 -12.69
CA SER A 309 10.80 37.99 -14.07
C SER A 309 9.29 38.07 -14.27
N GLY A 310 8.64 39.12 -13.75
CA GLY A 310 7.22 39.33 -14.01
C GLY A 310 6.54 40.41 -13.19
N ALA A 311 7.07 41.63 -13.17
CA ALA A 311 6.28 42.81 -12.83
C ALA A 311 5.26 43.06 -13.96
N VAL A 312 4.02 42.57 -13.82
CA VAL A 312 2.90 42.96 -14.68
C VAL A 312 1.65 43.19 -13.82
N ALA A 313 1.00 44.32 -14.12
CA ALA A 313 -0.02 45.02 -13.36
C ALA A 313 -1.31 44.23 -13.07
N GLN A 314 -1.92 44.53 -11.92
CA GLN A 314 -3.29 44.14 -11.55
C GLN A 314 -4.33 44.91 -12.40
N PRO A 315 -5.40 44.27 -12.90
CA PRO A 315 -6.53 44.98 -13.50
C PRO A 315 -7.47 45.56 -12.41
N PRO A 316 -8.21 46.65 -12.71
CA PRO A 316 -8.91 47.44 -11.71
C PRO A 316 -10.23 46.80 -11.27
N ARG A 317 -10.62 47.06 -10.01
CA ARG A 317 -11.96 46.80 -9.47
C ARG A 317 -12.98 47.72 -10.15
N PRO A 318 -14.17 47.23 -10.55
CA PRO A 318 -15.24 48.11 -10.97
C PRO A 318 -15.92 48.75 -9.75
N ALA A 319 -16.22 50.04 -9.92
CA ALA A 319 -16.86 50.91 -8.95
C ALA A 319 -18.36 50.65 -8.81
N ALA A 320 -18.87 51.02 -7.63
CA ALA A 320 -20.27 50.99 -7.25
C ALA A 320 -21.11 52.00 -8.04
N HIS A 321 -22.25 51.56 -8.57
CA HIS A 321 -23.41 52.41 -8.87
C HIS A 321 -24.68 51.72 -8.36
N GLY A 322 -25.50 52.50 -7.67
CA GLY A 322 -26.61 52.03 -6.84
C GLY A 322 -28.00 52.17 -7.48
N ALA A 323 -28.95 51.87 -6.59
CA ALA A 323 -30.37 52.22 -6.59
C ALA A 323 -31.25 51.63 -7.71
N GLY A 324 -31.99 50.59 -7.33
CA GLY A 324 -33.21 50.12 -8.01
C GLY A 324 -34.04 49.30 -7.02
N SER A 325 -35.03 49.95 -6.42
CA SER A 325 -35.97 49.44 -5.43
C SER A 325 -36.96 48.44 -6.02
N THR A 326 -37.08 47.27 -5.41
CA THR A 326 -38.32 46.46 -5.42
C THR A 326 -38.45 45.69 -4.11
N GLU A 327 -39.55 45.94 -3.42
CA GLU A 327 -39.96 45.33 -2.15
C GLU A 327 -40.07 43.79 -2.25
N THR A 328 -39.61 43.10 -1.21
CA THR A 328 -39.99 41.71 -0.92
C THR A 328 -40.06 41.53 0.60
N PRO A 329 -41.00 40.72 1.12
CA PRO A 329 -41.38 40.75 2.53
C PRO A 329 -40.37 40.02 3.42
N ALA A 330 -40.25 40.52 4.65
CA ALA A 330 -39.39 39.98 5.69
C ALA A 330 -39.76 38.53 6.05
N VAL A 331 -38.80 37.62 5.86
CA VAL A 331 -38.81 36.27 6.46
C VAL A 331 -37.76 36.24 7.55
N ALA A 332 -38.19 35.93 8.77
CA ALA A 332 -37.37 35.88 9.98
C ALA A 332 -36.26 34.80 9.91
N PRO A 333 -35.03 35.08 10.37
CA PRO A 333 -34.02 34.05 10.61
C PRO A 333 -33.80 33.88 12.12
N ALA A 334 -34.33 32.83 12.75
CA ALA A 334 -33.97 32.51 14.14
C ALA A 334 -34.03 31.03 14.55
N GLN A 335 -34.42 30.08 13.69
CA GLN A 335 -34.62 28.68 14.13
C GLN A 335 -33.60 27.66 13.60
N SER A 336 -32.89 27.93 12.49
CA SER A 336 -31.90 26.98 11.94
C SER A 336 -30.53 26.99 12.65
N ALA A 337 -30.10 28.15 13.17
CA ALA A 337 -28.83 28.28 13.90
C ALA A 337 -28.86 27.59 15.27
N SER A 338 -30.02 27.59 15.94
CA SER A 338 -30.24 26.92 17.23
C SER A 338 -30.12 25.40 17.10
N ALA A 339 -30.80 24.80 16.10
CA ALA A 339 -30.76 23.35 15.86
C ALA A 339 -29.38 22.85 15.42
N ALA A 340 -28.67 23.61 14.58
CA ALA A 340 -27.29 23.30 14.18
C ALA A 340 -26.31 23.36 15.37
N SER A 341 -26.47 24.34 16.28
CA SER A 341 -25.65 24.43 17.49
C SER A 341 -25.93 23.30 18.48
N ALA A 342 -27.19 22.88 18.63
CA ALA A 342 -27.59 21.76 19.48
C ALA A 342 -27.10 20.41 18.90
N SER A 343 -27.18 20.23 17.58
CA SER A 343 -26.63 19.07 16.88
C SER A 343 -25.10 18.97 17.02
N ALA A 344 -24.39 20.10 16.88
CA ALA A 344 -22.94 20.15 17.07
C ALA A 344 -22.53 19.87 18.53
N ALA A 345 -23.28 20.39 19.50
CA ALA A 345 -23.05 20.13 20.93
C ALA A 345 -23.26 18.64 21.28
N ASN A 346 -24.33 18.03 20.78
CA ASN A 346 -24.61 16.61 20.96
C ASN A 346 -23.54 15.72 20.32
N ASN A 347 -23.05 16.09 19.13
CA ASN A 347 -21.97 15.36 18.47
C ASN A 347 -20.64 15.46 19.26
N ALA A 348 -20.32 16.65 19.77
CA ALA A 348 -19.13 16.83 20.61
C ALA A 348 -19.21 16.03 21.92
N GLU A 349 -20.40 15.87 22.51
CA GLU A 349 -20.60 15.03 23.69
C GLU A 349 -20.46 13.54 23.37
N ALA A 350 -21.04 13.07 22.26
CA ALA A 350 -20.88 11.70 21.79
C ALA A 350 -19.41 11.34 21.54
N VAL A 351 -18.64 12.22 20.91
CA VAL A 351 -17.20 12.03 20.68
C VAL A 351 -16.43 11.96 22.01
N ARG A 352 -16.75 12.82 23.00
CA ARG A 352 -16.12 12.76 24.33
C ARG A 352 -16.40 11.45 25.06
N ALA A 353 -17.67 11.01 25.06
CA ALA A 353 -18.06 9.73 25.65
C ALA A 353 -17.35 8.56 24.96
N SER A 354 -17.24 8.62 23.62
CA SER A 354 -16.54 7.61 22.84
C SER A 354 -15.05 7.50 23.18
N TYR A 355 -14.36 8.63 23.37
CA TYR A 355 -12.97 8.62 23.85
C TYR A 355 -12.83 8.03 25.26
N ALA A 356 -13.79 8.28 26.15
CA ALA A 356 -13.78 7.69 27.49
C ALA A 356 -13.91 6.16 27.44
N GLU A 357 -14.76 5.65 26.55
CA GLU A 357 -14.91 4.21 26.34
C GLU A 357 -13.65 3.58 25.73
N CYS A 358 -13.06 4.22 24.71
CA CYS A 358 -11.79 3.77 24.14
C CYS A 358 -10.69 3.67 25.21
N HIS A 359 -10.66 4.64 26.15
CA HIS A 359 -9.73 4.64 27.26
C HIS A 359 -10.00 3.52 28.26
N ARG A 360 -11.28 3.16 28.50
CA ARG A 360 -11.67 2.02 29.35
C ARG A 360 -11.19 0.69 28.74
N ILE A 361 -11.44 0.48 27.45
CA ILE A 361 -11.01 -0.72 26.70
C ILE A 361 -9.49 -0.85 26.72
N THR A 362 -8.79 0.23 26.38
CA THR A 362 -7.31 0.24 26.34
C THR A 362 -6.70 -0.05 27.71
N ARG A 363 -7.28 0.50 28.80
CA ARG A 363 -6.83 0.24 30.17
C ARG A 363 -7.08 -1.22 30.60
N ALA A 364 -8.23 -1.79 30.23
CA ALA A 364 -8.59 -3.16 30.59
C ALA A 364 -7.71 -4.21 29.90
N ALA A 365 -7.16 -3.90 28.72
CA ALA A 365 -6.32 -4.84 27.97
C ALA A 365 -4.91 -5.08 28.59
N HIS A 366 -4.56 -4.40 29.69
CA HIS A 366 -3.26 -4.54 30.39
C HIS A 366 -2.01 -4.46 29.49
N SER A 367 -2.14 -3.79 28.36
CA SER A 367 -1.13 -3.78 27.32
C SER A 367 0.05 -2.88 27.67
N SER A 368 1.25 -3.27 27.21
CA SER A 368 2.47 -2.48 27.36
C SER A 368 2.36 -1.08 26.71
N PHE A 369 1.47 -0.92 25.73
CA PHE A 369 1.22 0.33 25.02
C PHE A 369 0.55 1.41 25.89
N TYR A 370 -0.39 1.02 26.75
CA TYR A 370 -1.22 1.98 27.49
C TYR A 370 -0.40 2.88 28.42
N LEU A 371 0.58 2.32 29.13
CA LEU A 371 1.48 3.11 29.99
C LEU A 371 2.34 4.08 29.18
N ALA A 372 2.83 3.66 28.00
CA ALA A 372 3.65 4.50 27.14
C ALA A 372 2.89 5.74 26.61
N PHE A 373 1.56 5.64 26.45
CA PHE A 373 0.73 6.75 25.99
C PHE A 373 0.64 7.91 26.98
N TYR A 374 0.91 7.70 28.28
CA TYR A 374 0.96 8.79 29.26
C TYR A 374 2.12 9.76 29.02
N GLY A 375 3.12 9.37 28.21
CA GLY A 375 4.17 10.28 27.75
C GLY A 375 3.71 11.30 26.70
N LEU A 376 2.48 11.19 26.18
CA LEU A 376 1.95 12.06 25.13
C LEU A 376 1.05 13.17 25.67
N PRO A 377 0.91 14.29 24.92
CA PRO A 377 -0.18 15.25 25.10
C PRO A 377 -1.55 14.57 25.10
N LYS A 378 -2.52 15.18 25.78
CA LYS A 378 -3.86 14.59 26.01
C LYS A 378 -4.52 14.16 24.70
N GLU A 379 -4.42 14.97 23.66
CA GLU A 379 -5.05 14.77 22.36
C GLU A 379 -4.44 13.57 21.62
N LYS A 380 -3.11 13.45 21.61
CA LYS A 380 -2.40 12.31 21.01
C LYS A 380 -2.66 11.02 21.80
N ARG A 381 -2.70 11.10 23.14
CA ARG A 381 -3.06 9.97 24.01
C ARG A 381 -4.48 9.47 23.73
N GLN A 382 -5.46 10.38 23.63
CA GLN A 382 -6.84 10.05 23.30
C GLN A 382 -6.94 9.35 21.93
N ALA A 383 -6.24 9.88 20.93
CA ALA A 383 -6.17 9.27 19.61
C ALA A 383 -5.58 7.86 19.64
N LEU A 384 -4.46 7.63 20.32
CA LEU A 384 -3.88 6.29 20.42
C LEU A 384 -4.78 5.32 21.19
N CYS A 385 -5.51 5.76 22.22
CA CYS A 385 -6.53 4.93 22.86
C CYS A 385 -7.67 4.57 21.90
N ALA A 386 -8.10 5.49 21.03
CA ALA A 386 -9.12 5.21 20.02
C ALA A 386 -8.63 4.21 18.96
N LEU A 387 -7.40 4.40 18.47
CA LEU A 387 -6.75 3.45 17.55
C LEU A 387 -6.65 2.06 18.19
N TYR A 388 -6.11 1.97 19.42
CA TYR A 388 -5.95 0.72 20.14
C TYR A 388 -7.29 0.01 20.38
N ALA A 389 -8.30 0.75 20.85
CA ALA A 389 -9.62 0.16 21.11
C ALA A 389 -10.25 -0.42 19.84
N PHE A 390 -10.14 0.28 18.70
CA PHE A 390 -10.59 -0.25 17.42
C PHE A 390 -9.85 -1.53 17.03
N MET A 391 -8.52 -1.50 17.06
CA MET A 391 -7.69 -2.66 16.70
C MET A 391 -7.99 -3.86 17.59
N ARG A 392 -8.14 -3.64 18.90
CA ARG A 392 -8.46 -4.71 19.84
C ARG A 392 -9.82 -5.33 19.55
N LEU A 393 -10.83 -4.53 19.25
CA LEU A 393 -12.17 -5.05 18.94
C LEU A 393 -12.23 -5.78 17.59
N VAL A 394 -11.36 -5.42 16.64
CA VAL A 394 -11.19 -6.18 15.39
C VAL A 394 -10.51 -7.52 15.67
N ASP A 395 -9.41 -7.52 16.43
CA ASP A 395 -8.69 -8.74 16.83
C ASP A 395 -9.59 -9.69 17.66
N ASP A 396 -10.43 -9.15 18.55
CA ASP A 396 -11.38 -9.91 19.36
C ASP A 396 -12.31 -10.79 18.48
N VAL A 397 -12.69 -10.33 17.28
CA VAL A 397 -13.50 -11.14 16.35
C VAL A 397 -12.76 -12.40 15.90
N SER A 398 -11.45 -12.29 15.69
CA SER A 398 -10.61 -13.43 15.30
C SER A 398 -10.30 -14.34 16.49
N ASP A 399 -10.17 -13.79 17.70
CA ASP A 399 -9.88 -14.52 18.94
C ASP A 399 -11.10 -15.24 19.55
N GLU A 400 -12.31 -14.69 19.39
CA GLU A 400 -13.51 -15.23 20.04
C GLU A 400 -13.89 -16.64 19.52
N PRO A 401 -14.49 -17.50 20.38
CA PRO A 401 -14.99 -18.80 19.93
C PRO A 401 -16.11 -18.65 18.89
N GLY A 402 -15.99 -19.35 17.77
CA GLY A 402 -16.98 -19.32 16.70
C GLY A 402 -16.49 -20.00 15.42
N ASP A 403 -17.42 -20.36 14.53
CA ASP A 403 -17.06 -20.86 13.20
C ASP A 403 -16.45 -19.74 12.34
N ILE A 404 -15.64 -20.14 11.35
CA ILE A 404 -14.93 -19.22 10.45
C ILE A 404 -15.89 -18.25 9.76
N GLU A 405 -17.09 -18.69 9.40
CA GLU A 405 -18.05 -17.87 8.67
C GLU A 405 -18.67 -16.78 9.57
N SER A 406 -18.91 -17.08 10.85
CA SER A 406 -19.28 -16.07 11.84
C SER A 406 -18.20 -15.00 12.02
N LYS A 407 -16.92 -15.41 12.11
CA LYS A 407 -15.79 -14.48 12.22
C LYS A 407 -15.64 -13.60 10.98
N ARG A 408 -15.75 -14.17 9.78
CA ARG A 408 -15.77 -13.41 8.51
C ARG A 408 -16.89 -12.37 8.48
N ARG A 409 -18.12 -12.73 8.87
CA ARG A 409 -19.23 -11.77 8.97
C ARG A 409 -18.95 -10.67 9.99
N GLY A 410 -18.29 -10.99 11.11
CA GLY A 410 -17.87 -10.01 12.10
C GLY A 410 -16.86 -9.00 11.55
N LEU A 411 -15.83 -9.46 10.85
CA LEU A 411 -14.83 -8.60 10.22
C LEU A 411 -15.42 -7.75 9.08
N ALA A 412 -16.30 -8.34 8.26
CA ALA A 412 -17.04 -7.62 7.23
C ALA A 412 -17.93 -6.51 7.82
N ARG A 413 -18.58 -6.79 8.96
CA ARG A 413 -19.35 -5.78 9.71
C ARG A 413 -18.45 -4.65 10.20
N TRP A 414 -17.29 -4.95 10.77
CA TRP A 414 -16.32 -3.94 11.19
C TRP A 414 -15.84 -3.07 10.03
N ARG A 415 -15.63 -3.67 8.85
CA ARG A 415 -15.28 -2.93 7.63
C ARG A 415 -16.37 -1.96 7.23
N ALA A 416 -17.63 -2.39 7.21
CA ALA A 416 -18.78 -1.52 6.90
C ALA A 416 -18.93 -0.38 7.93
N LEU A 417 -18.81 -0.71 9.22
CA LEU A 417 -18.87 0.26 10.31
C LEU A 417 -17.77 1.31 10.23
N LEU A 418 -16.56 0.92 9.84
CA LEU A 418 -15.45 1.84 9.58
C LEU A 418 -15.80 2.80 8.42
N ASP A 419 -16.32 2.28 7.31
CA ASP A 419 -16.71 3.11 6.15
C ASP A 419 -17.81 4.12 6.50
N GLU A 420 -18.81 3.69 7.26
CA GLU A 420 -19.88 4.56 7.79
C GLU A 420 -19.30 5.65 8.70
N ALA A 421 -18.44 5.27 9.63
CA ALA A 421 -17.83 6.20 10.58
C ALA A 421 -16.99 7.27 9.87
N VAL A 422 -16.19 6.89 8.87
CA VAL A 422 -15.33 7.81 8.10
C VAL A 422 -16.16 8.69 7.17
N SER A 423 -17.35 8.24 6.76
CA SER A 423 -18.32 9.03 5.99
C SER A 423 -19.17 9.98 6.84
N GLY A 424 -18.92 10.07 8.15
CA GLY A 424 -19.63 10.94 9.08
C GLY A 424 -20.86 10.31 9.74
N GLN A 425 -21.08 9.01 9.57
CA GLN A 425 -22.19 8.25 10.14
C GLN A 425 -21.74 7.35 11.30
N ALA A 426 -20.98 7.89 12.25
CA ALA A 426 -20.45 7.13 13.39
C ALA A 426 -21.43 6.95 14.57
N HIS A 427 -22.67 7.45 14.46
CA HIS A 427 -23.62 7.53 15.56
C HIS A 427 -24.09 6.14 16.02
N GLY A 428 -24.22 5.92 17.33
CA GLY A 428 -24.75 4.69 17.91
C GLY A 428 -23.72 3.61 18.26
N HIS A 429 -22.45 3.76 17.84
CA HIS A 429 -21.36 2.87 18.25
C HIS A 429 -20.49 3.51 19.34
N ALA A 430 -20.04 2.72 20.31
CA ALA A 430 -19.35 3.25 21.49
C ALA A 430 -17.94 3.79 21.18
N VAL A 431 -17.19 3.20 20.23
CA VAL A 431 -15.81 3.63 19.90
C VAL A 431 -15.63 4.35 18.55
N LEU A 432 -16.59 4.23 17.62
CA LEU A 432 -16.40 4.75 16.25
C LEU A 432 -16.40 6.29 16.17
N PRO A 433 -17.19 7.04 16.97
CA PRO A 433 -17.09 8.50 16.97
C PRO A 433 -15.69 9.00 17.30
N ALA A 434 -15.02 8.41 18.30
CA ALA A 434 -13.65 8.75 18.65
C ALA A 434 -12.65 8.36 17.55
N LEU A 435 -12.84 7.21 16.91
CA LEU A 435 -12.01 6.79 15.78
C LEU A 435 -12.16 7.74 14.58
N ALA A 436 -13.38 8.10 14.20
CA ALA A 436 -13.66 9.02 13.10
C ALA A 436 -13.07 10.41 13.35
N ASP A 437 -13.24 10.95 14.57
CA ASP A 437 -12.59 12.20 14.98
C ASP A 437 -11.06 12.09 14.93
N THR A 438 -10.48 10.97 15.38
CA THR A 438 -9.03 10.70 15.32
C THR A 438 -8.52 10.69 13.87
N ILE A 439 -9.19 9.93 12.99
CA ILE A 439 -8.85 9.83 11.56
C ILE A 439 -8.88 11.21 10.90
N ALA A 440 -9.95 11.98 11.14
CA ALA A 440 -10.10 13.32 10.57
C ALA A 440 -9.05 14.30 11.11
N ARG A 441 -8.83 14.30 12.42
CA ARG A 441 -7.93 15.24 13.12
C ARG A 441 -6.46 15.03 12.73
N PHE A 442 -6.01 13.78 12.71
CA PHE A 442 -4.63 13.43 12.38
C PHE A 442 -4.42 13.09 10.91
N ARG A 443 -5.49 13.17 10.09
CA ARG A 443 -5.47 12.91 8.64
C ARG A 443 -4.91 11.54 8.30
N ILE A 444 -5.32 10.54 9.08
CA ILE A 444 -4.82 9.17 8.94
C ILE A 444 -5.46 8.54 7.69
N PRO A 445 -4.68 7.98 6.75
CA PRO A 445 -5.24 7.29 5.59
C PRO A 445 -6.08 6.08 6.02
N THR A 446 -7.35 6.06 5.64
CA THR A 446 -8.30 4.99 6.03
C THR A 446 -7.87 3.60 5.55
N ARG A 447 -7.14 3.52 4.44
CA ARG A 447 -6.58 2.25 3.91
C ARG A 447 -5.85 1.42 4.96
N TYR A 448 -5.14 2.05 5.91
CA TYR A 448 -4.37 1.30 6.91
C TYR A 448 -5.27 0.51 7.87
N PHE A 449 -6.49 1.00 8.12
CA PHE A 449 -7.47 0.28 8.93
C PHE A 449 -8.11 -0.88 8.14
N HIS A 450 -8.32 -0.70 6.84
CA HIS A 450 -8.78 -1.79 5.97
C HIS A 450 -7.72 -2.88 5.78
N ASP A 451 -6.45 -2.50 5.63
CA ASP A 451 -5.30 -3.40 5.60
C ASP A 451 -5.20 -4.21 6.89
N LEU A 452 -5.47 -3.58 8.04
CA LEU A 452 -5.52 -4.25 9.34
C LEU A 452 -6.65 -5.27 9.43
N ILE A 453 -7.87 -4.92 9.00
CA ILE A 453 -8.99 -5.88 8.94
C ILE A 453 -8.65 -7.04 7.99
N LEU A 454 -8.00 -6.77 6.84
CA LEU A 454 -7.52 -7.83 5.94
C LEU A 454 -6.50 -8.74 6.64
N GLY A 455 -5.60 -8.18 7.46
CA GLY A 455 -4.69 -8.98 8.29
C GLY A 455 -5.44 -9.91 9.25
N ALA A 456 -6.49 -9.42 9.91
CA ALA A 456 -7.36 -10.24 10.76
C ALA A 456 -8.13 -11.31 9.98
N GLU A 457 -8.47 -11.07 8.70
CA GLU A 457 -9.09 -12.06 7.82
C GLU A 457 -8.10 -13.16 7.38
N MET A 458 -6.83 -12.81 7.15
CA MET A 458 -5.77 -13.78 6.85
C MET A 458 -5.62 -14.80 7.99
N ASP A 459 -5.70 -14.34 9.23
CA ASP A 459 -5.67 -15.18 10.43
C ASP A 459 -6.76 -16.26 10.48
N LEU A 460 -7.85 -16.11 9.70
CA LEU A 460 -8.92 -17.10 9.60
C LEU A 460 -8.67 -18.19 8.55
N THR A 461 -7.74 -17.96 7.61
CA THR A 461 -7.61 -18.77 6.39
C THR A 461 -6.18 -19.24 6.10
N VAL A 462 -5.17 -18.55 6.63
CA VAL A 462 -3.76 -18.82 6.38
C VAL A 462 -3.12 -19.40 7.63
N ALA A 463 -2.74 -20.68 7.57
CA ALA A 463 -2.08 -21.37 8.67
C ALA A 463 -0.54 -21.37 8.56
N SER A 464 0.01 -21.11 7.37
CA SER A 464 1.46 -21.10 7.14
C SER A 464 1.85 -20.25 5.92
N TYR A 465 3.10 -19.80 5.89
CA TYR A 465 3.64 -18.91 4.85
C TYR A 465 4.80 -19.59 4.12
N ALA A 466 4.75 -19.63 2.78
CA ALA A 466 5.77 -20.32 1.99
C ALA A 466 7.12 -19.59 2.06
N THR A 467 7.09 -18.26 1.95
CA THR A 467 8.28 -17.39 1.89
C THR A 467 8.21 -16.27 2.91
N PHE A 468 9.36 -15.68 3.24
CA PHE A 468 9.42 -14.50 4.07
C PHE A 468 8.69 -13.31 3.45
N GLU A 469 8.62 -13.21 2.13
CA GLU A 469 7.87 -12.15 1.46
C GLU A 469 6.39 -12.19 1.84
N GLN A 470 5.76 -13.38 1.79
CA GLN A 470 4.38 -13.58 2.22
C GLN A 470 4.20 -13.31 3.72
N LEU A 471 5.15 -13.76 4.56
CA LEU A 471 5.13 -13.44 5.98
C LEU A 471 5.25 -11.93 6.24
N SER A 472 6.07 -11.23 5.45
CA SER A 472 6.30 -9.79 5.59
C SER A 472 5.06 -9.00 5.22
N GLU A 473 4.27 -9.47 4.24
CA GLU A 473 2.97 -8.90 3.90
C GLU A 473 1.98 -9.05 5.05
N TYR A 474 1.90 -10.24 5.65
CA TYR A 474 1.11 -10.46 6.86
C TYR A 474 1.55 -9.51 7.97
N CYS A 475 2.85 -9.44 8.27
CA CYS A 475 3.42 -8.54 9.28
C CYS A 475 3.11 -7.06 8.99
N TYR A 476 3.13 -6.64 7.72
CA TYR A 476 2.70 -5.31 7.33
C TYR A 476 1.24 -5.07 7.72
N ARG A 477 0.33 -5.98 7.36
CA ARG A 477 -1.11 -5.82 7.60
C ARG A 477 -1.45 -5.80 9.09
N VAL A 478 -0.87 -6.68 9.91
CA VAL A 478 -1.22 -6.78 11.34
C VAL A 478 -0.43 -5.87 12.27
N ALA A 479 0.75 -5.37 11.86
CA ALA A 479 1.60 -4.55 12.72
C ALA A 479 2.21 -3.32 12.03
N GLY A 480 2.56 -3.41 10.74
CA GLY A 480 3.03 -2.26 9.95
C GLY A 480 1.97 -1.15 9.88
N THR A 481 0.71 -1.50 9.61
CA THR A 481 -0.44 -0.59 9.62
C THR A 481 -0.65 0.09 10.98
N VAL A 482 -0.44 -0.64 12.08
CA VAL A 482 -0.48 -0.09 13.45
C VAL A 482 0.60 0.97 13.63
N GLY A 483 1.84 0.67 13.22
CA GLY A 483 2.94 1.64 13.23
C GLY A 483 2.64 2.88 12.38
N LEU A 484 2.07 2.68 11.20
CA LEU A 484 1.69 3.74 10.27
C LEU A 484 0.58 4.64 10.84
N THR A 485 -0.49 4.09 11.39
CA THR A 485 -1.56 4.89 12.02
C THR A 485 -1.05 5.66 13.23
N CYS A 486 -0.23 5.04 14.09
CA CYS A 486 0.44 5.72 15.21
C CYS A 486 1.35 6.86 14.74
N LEU A 487 2.07 6.68 13.63
CA LEU A 487 2.94 7.71 13.07
C LEU A 487 2.20 9.01 12.75
N TYR A 488 0.99 8.94 12.17
CA TYR A 488 0.20 10.14 11.90
C TYR A 488 -0.22 10.86 13.20
N VAL A 489 -0.50 10.10 14.26
CA VAL A 489 -0.78 10.67 15.59
C VAL A 489 0.47 11.29 16.21
N PHE A 490 1.64 10.64 16.07
CA PHE A 490 2.91 11.18 16.54
C PHE A 490 3.34 12.43 15.79
N GLY A 491 2.91 12.59 14.54
CA GLY A 491 3.32 13.70 13.68
C GLY A 491 4.74 13.51 13.15
N PHE A 492 4.94 13.83 11.88
CA PHE A 492 6.21 13.66 11.18
C PHE A 492 6.36 14.68 10.05
N ARG A 493 7.60 14.93 9.64
CA ARG A 493 7.92 15.88 8.54
C ARG A 493 8.68 15.23 7.40
N ASP A 494 9.44 14.18 7.68
CA ASP A 494 10.22 13.46 6.67
C ASP A 494 9.30 12.52 5.87
N PRO A 495 9.25 12.63 4.53
CA PRO A 495 8.49 11.71 3.68
C PRO A 495 8.87 10.23 3.83
N ARG A 496 10.05 9.91 4.39
CA ARG A 496 10.50 8.55 4.69
C ARG A 496 9.94 7.98 5.99
N SER A 497 9.36 8.80 6.86
CA SER A 497 8.88 8.32 8.16
C SER A 497 7.89 7.15 8.05
N PRO A 498 6.96 7.10 7.07
CA PRO A 498 6.10 5.94 6.88
C PRO A 498 6.88 4.64 6.64
N ASP A 499 7.90 4.65 5.80
CA ASP A 499 8.76 3.48 5.56
C ASP A 499 9.45 3.00 6.84
N LEU A 500 9.96 3.93 7.64
CA LEU A 500 10.65 3.61 8.89
C LEU A 500 9.68 3.07 9.95
N ALA A 501 8.45 3.60 9.99
CA ALA A 501 7.39 3.11 10.88
C ALA A 501 6.94 1.69 10.51
N GLU A 502 6.82 1.42 9.21
CA GLU A 502 6.60 0.07 8.69
C GLU A 502 7.72 -0.88 9.14
N ARG A 503 9.00 -0.50 8.96
CA ARG A 503 10.13 -1.34 9.41
C ARG A 503 10.07 -1.69 10.90
N LEU A 504 9.76 -0.71 11.76
CA LEU A 504 9.59 -0.96 13.19
C LEU A 504 8.40 -1.88 13.47
N GLY A 505 7.27 -1.69 12.77
CA GLY A 505 6.10 -2.57 12.89
C GLY A 505 6.43 -4.03 12.55
N LEU A 506 7.12 -4.26 11.43
CA LEU A 506 7.58 -5.59 11.04
C LEU A 506 8.55 -6.18 12.07
N ALA A 507 9.50 -5.38 12.58
CA ALA A 507 10.44 -5.83 13.60
C ALA A 507 9.74 -6.29 14.88
N PHE A 508 8.72 -5.54 15.32
CA PHE A 508 7.94 -5.88 16.51
C PHE A 508 7.14 -7.17 16.28
N GLN A 509 6.55 -7.34 15.10
CA GLN A 509 5.78 -8.53 14.80
C GLN A 509 6.64 -9.79 14.68
N LEU A 510 7.79 -9.70 14.01
CA LEU A 510 8.74 -10.82 13.98
C LEU A 510 9.24 -11.17 15.39
N THR A 511 9.44 -10.17 16.25
CA THR A 511 9.78 -10.43 17.66
C THR A 511 8.68 -11.22 18.37
N ASN A 512 7.40 -10.92 18.13
CA ASN A 512 6.28 -11.69 18.68
C ASN A 512 6.25 -13.11 18.10
N ILE A 513 6.39 -13.28 16.79
CA ILE A 513 6.41 -14.59 16.12
C ILE A 513 7.52 -15.49 16.69
N ILE A 514 8.72 -14.94 16.88
CA ILE A 514 9.84 -15.68 17.48
C ILE A 514 9.51 -16.05 18.94
N ARG A 515 8.96 -15.12 19.72
CA ARG A 515 8.59 -15.35 21.12
C ARG A 515 7.52 -16.42 21.28
N ASP A 516 6.53 -16.43 20.39
CA ASP A 516 5.29 -17.20 20.56
C ASP A 516 5.25 -18.45 19.66
N ALA A 517 6.35 -18.81 18.99
CA ALA A 517 6.41 -19.89 18.00
C ALA A 517 5.79 -21.22 18.48
N GLY A 518 6.01 -21.60 19.75
CA GLY A 518 5.42 -22.81 20.32
C GLY A 518 3.91 -22.68 20.61
N SER A 519 3.46 -21.53 21.12
CA SER A 519 2.03 -21.27 21.35
C SER A 519 1.25 -21.12 20.06
N ASP A 520 1.84 -20.47 19.05
CA ASP A 520 1.25 -20.32 17.72
C ASP A 520 1.05 -21.70 17.08
N TRP A 521 2.05 -22.58 17.17
CA TRP A 521 1.93 -23.96 16.71
C TRP A 521 0.81 -24.72 17.43
N ALA A 522 0.68 -24.56 18.75
CA ALA A 522 -0.40 -25.18 19.53
C ALA A 522 -1.80 -24.68 19.12
N MET A 523 -1.89 -23.49 18.52
CA MET A 523 -3.10 -22.93 17.92
C MET A 523 -3.27 -23.31 16.43
N GLY A 524 -2.41 -24.18 15.90
CA GLY A 524 -2.45 -24.64 14.51
C GLY A 524 -1.84 -23.66 13.50
N ARG A 525 -1.01 -22.71 13.95
CA ARG A 525 -0.37 -21.69 13.10
C ARG A 525 1.15 -21.83 13.08
N VAL A 526 1.74 -21.68 11.91
CA VAL A 526 3.21 -21.67 11.73
C VAL A 526 3.59 -20.45 10.93
N TYR A 527 3.95 -19.37 11.63
CA TYR A 527 4.34 -18.11 10.98
C TYR A 527 5.74 -18.14 10.38
N LEU A 528 6.68 -18.90 10.97
CA LEU A 528 8.03 -19.03 10.45
C LEU A 528 7.99 -19.51 8.98
N PRO A 529 8.71 -18.87 8.04
CA PRO A 529 8.59 -19.21 6.62
C PRO A 529 8.97 -20.66 6.34
N GLN A 530 8.21 -21.35 5.48
CA GLN A 530 8.51 -22.73 5.10
C GLN A 530 9.88 -22.86 4.43
N GLU A 531 10.28 -21.87 3.61
CA GLU A 531 11.61 -21.82 3.01
C GLU A 531 12.74 -21.80 4.07
N ASP A 532 12.52 -21.11 5.19
CA ASP A 532 13.50 -20.99 6.27
C ASP A 532 13.48 -22.26 7.15
N LEU A 533 12.30 -22.83 7.44
CA LEU A 533 12.18 -24.16 8.05
C LEU A 533 12.98 -25.22 7.26
N GLN A 534 12.78 -25.27 5.93
CA GLN A 534 13.51 -26.17 5.03
C GLN A 534 15.02 -25.90 5.03
N ARG A 535 15.42 -24.62 4.97
CA ARG A 535 16.82 -24.20 4.97
C ARG A 535 17.60 -24.70 6.19
N PHE A 536 16.95 -24.75 7.35
CA PHE A 536 17.57 -25.21 8.60
C PHE A 536 17.25 -26.69 8.92
N GLY A 537 16.52 -27.39 8.05
CA GLY A 537 16.14 -28.78 8.26
C GLY A 537 15.18 -28.99 9.45
N VAL A 538 14.38 -27.97 9.76
CA VAL A 538 13.39 -27.98 10.85
C VAL A 538 12.03 -28.34 10.25
N ARG A 539 11.31 -29.27 10.88
CA ARG A 539 9.93 -29.58 10.49
C ARG A 539 8.96 -28.78 11.36
N PRO A 540 7.76 -28.45 10.85
CA PRO A 540 6.75 -27.74 11.64
C PRO A 540 6.45 -28.40 12.99
N GLU A 541 6.44 -29.73 13.07
CA GLU A 541 6.15 -30.48 14.31
C GLU A 541 7.24 -30.33 15.37
N ASP A 542 8.43 -29.86 15.01
CA ASP A 542 9.52 -29.64 15.95
C ASP A 542 9.24 -28.41 16.85
N LEU A 543 8.30 -27.53 16.46
CA LEU A 543 7.81 -26.40 17.27
C LEU A 543 7.00 -26.83 18.51
N ARG A 544 6.61 -28.11 18.61
CA ARG A 544 5.97 -28.68 19.80
C ARG A 544 6.96 -29.11 20.89
N GLY A 545 8.21 -29.36 20.48
CA GLY A 545 9.22 -30.06 21.26
C GLY A 545 10.18 -29.11 21.98
N PRO A 546 11.12 -29.65 22.78
CA PRO A 546 12.18 -28.84 23.36
C PRO A 546 13.05 -28.23 22.24
N LEU A 547 13.69 -27.10 22.53
CA LEU A 547 14.56 -26.41 21.60
C LEU A 547 15.68 -27.33 21.08
N THR A 548 15.63 -27.68 19.79
CA THR A 548 16.72 -28.41 19.11
C THR A 548 17.80 -27.43 18.62
N PRO A 549 19.03 -27.90 18.33
CA PRO A 549 20.06 -27.05 17.75
C PRO A 549 19.63 -26.41 16.41
N ALA A 550 18.98 -27.18 15.52
CA ALA A 550 18.49 -26.68 14.25
C ALA A 550 17.40 -25.60 14.41
N LEU A 551 16.47 -25.80 15.36
CA LEU A 551 15.44 -24.82 15.68
C LEU A 551 16.04 -23.56 16.31
N ARG A 552 17.06 -23.70 17.17
CA ARG A 552 17.80 -22.55 17.71
C ARG A 552 18.45 -21.73 16.59
N ASP A 553 19.10 -22.38 15.64
CA ASP A 553 19.75 -21.70 14.51
C ASP A 553 18.73 -20.99 13.61
N LEU A 554 17.56 -21.59 13.38
CA LEU A 554 16.44 -20.95 12.68
C LEU A 554 15.93 -19.71 13.43
N LEU A 555 15.66 -19.81 14.73
CA LEU A 555 15.18 -18.68 15.52
C LEU A 555 16.23 -17.56 15.60
N ALA A 556 17.51 -17.90 15.65
CA ALA A 556 18.60 -16.94 15.58
C ALA A 556 18.65 -16.22 14.23
N PHE A 557 18.43 -16.94 13.13
CA PHE A 557 18.36 -16.37 11.79
C PHE A 557 17.19 -15.39 11.63
N GLU A 558 16.00 -15.74 12.15
CA GLU A 558 14.85 -14.83 12.16
C GLU A 558 15.05 -13.64 13.10
N ALA A 559 15.69 -13.84 14.24
CA ALA A 559 16.05 -12.74 15.13
C ALA A 559 16.98 -11.75 14.42
N ASP A 560 18.01 -12.23 13.73
CA ASP A 560 18.90 -11.38 12.92
C ASP A 560 18.13 -10.57 11.87
N ARG A 561 17.08 -11.15 11.28
CA ARG A 561 16.16 -10.46 10.37
C ARG A 561 15.39 -9.34 11.08
N ALA A 562 14.82 -9.62 12.24
CA ALA A 562 14.14 -8.62 13.06
C ALA A 562 15.09 -7.48 13.48
N TRP A 563 16.33 -7.78 13.88
CA TRP A 563 17.32 -6.77 14.25
C TRP A 563 17.73 -5.84 13.10
N ARG A 564 17.85 -6.35 11.87
CA ARG A 564 18.04 -5.49 10.69
C ARG A 564 16.88 -4.51 10.53
N LEU A 565 15.65 -4.95 10.74
CA LEU A 565 14.47 -4.10 10.66
C LEU A 565 14.43 -3.04 11.78
N TYR A 566 14.83 -3.39 13.00
CA TYR A 566 15.01 -2.39 14.06
C TYR A 566 16.08 -1.35 13.70
N GLU A 567 17.21 -1.79 13.16
CA GLU A 567 18.30 -0.89 12.72
C GLU A 567 17.83 0.05 11.60
N GLU A 568 17.09 -0.47 10.63
CA GLU A 568 16.49 0.31 9.54
C GLU A 568 15.44 1.29 10.04
N GLY A 569 14.62 0.90 11.03
CA GLY A 569 13.52 1.71 11.56
C GLY A 569 13.93 2.73 12.64
N ALA A 570 15.07 2.52 13.32
CA ALA A 570 15.57 3.38 14.40
C ALA A 570 15.64 4.89 14.09
N PRO A 571 15.98 5.34 12.86
CA PRO A 571 15.99 6.77 12.52
C PRO A 571 14.63 7.47 12.72
N LEU A 572 13.51 6.73 12.78
CA LEU A 572 12.19 7.31 12.99
C LEU A 572 12.09 8.14 14.27
N LEU A 573 12.84 7.74 15.32
CA LEU A 573 12.85 8.43 16.61
C LEU A 573 13.22 9.91 16.49
N ALA A 574 14.07 10.28 15.53
CA ALA A 574 14.43 11.67 15.28
C ALA A 574 13.40 12.42 14.41
N ASN A 575 12.61 11.67 13.64
CA ASN A 575 11.72 12.19 12.60
C ASN A 575 10.28 12.45 13.05
N VAL A 576 9.89 11.96 14.23
CA VAL A 576 8.61 12.29 14.86
C VAL A 576 8.68 13.58 15.69
N ASP A 577 7.51 14.18 15.94
CA ASP A 577 7.41 15.38 16.78
C ASP A 577 8.03 15.17 18.16
N ALA A 578 8.63 16.23 18.71
CA ALA A 578 9.39 16.17 19.95
C ALA A 578 8.57 15.65 21.15
N ASP A 579 7.27 15.93 21.18
CA ASP A 579 6.33 15.49 22.21
C ASP A 579 5.99 13.98 22.15
N SER A 580 6.39 13.30 21.07
CA SER A 580 6.05 11.91 20.78
C SER A 580 7.27 10.98 20.79
N ARG A 581 8.48 11.57 20.75
CA ARG A 581 9.76 10.82 20.71
C ARG A 581 9.93 9.88 21.90
N ALA A 582 9.61 10.34 23.11
CA ALA A 582 9.78 9.55 24.33
C ALA A 582 8.86 8.32 24.37
N THR A 583 7.64 8.45 23.83
CA THR A 583 6.71 7.32 23.72
C THR A 583 7.18 6.31 22.67
N LEU A 584 7.54 6.75 21.46
CA LEU A 584 8.06 5.85 20.42
C LEU A 584 9.36 5.16 20.86
N ALA A 585 10.22 5.90 21.56
CA ALA A 585 11.43 5.43 22.23
C ALA A 585 11.14 4.28 23.19
N ALA A 586 10.21 4.47 24.13
CA ALA A 586 9.84 3.46 25.11
C ALA A 586 9.29 2.20 24.44
N LEU A 587 8.42 2.35 23.42
CA LEU A 587 7.87 1.21 22.67
C LEU A 587 8.95 0.41 21.96
N THR A 588 9.82 1.10 21.22
CA THR A 588 10.95 0.48 20.48
C THR A 588 11.87 -0.26 21.44
N ARG A 589 12.15 0.33 22.61
CA ARG A 589 12.98 -0.29 23.64
C ARG A 589 12.32 -1.49 24.30
N THR A 590 11.01 -1.45 24.57
CA THR A 590 10.29 -2.60 25.13
C THR A 590 10.40 -3.82 24.22
N TYR A 591 10.17 -3.64 22.92
CA TYR A 591 10.18 -4.75 21.96
C TYR A 591 11.60 -5.22 21.61
N SER A 592 12.56 -4.32 21.43
CA SER A 592 13.96 -4.73 21.19
C SER A 592 14.58 -5.41 22.43
N SER A 593 14.26 -4.98 23.65
CA SER A 593 14.68 -5.67 24.87
C SER A 593 14.06 -7.07 25.00
N LEU A 594 12.82 -7.25 24.54
CA LEU A 594 12.20 -8.57 24.50
C LEU A 594 12.99 -9.50 23.58
N LEU A 595 13.33 -9.04 22.37
CA LEU A 595 14.15 -9.83 21.44
C LEU A 595 15.53 -10.14 22.01
N ALA A 596 16.19 -9.16 22.65
CA ALA A 596 17.49 -9.41 23.29
C ALA A 596 17.42 -10.47 24.40
N ARG A 597 16.35 -10.50 25.19
CA ARG A 597 16.15 -11.55 26.21
C ARG A 597 15.97 -12.92 25.60
N ILE A 598 15.29 -13.02 24.46
CA ILE A 598 15.15 -14.29 23.73
C ILE A 598 16.54 -14.84 23.41
N GLU A 599 17.48 -13.99 23.00
CA GLU A 599 18.85 -14.41 22.71
C GLU A 599 19.68 -14.71 23.95
N GLU A 600 19.56 -13.90 25.00
CA GLU A 600 20.22 -14.12 26.30
C GLU A 600 19.80 -15.47 26.92
N HIS A 601 18.57 -15.92 26.67
CA HIS A 601 18.05 -17.22 27.07
C HIS A 601 18.30 -18.33 26.02
N GLY A 602 19.17 -18.08 25.04
CA GLY A 602 19.57 -19.07 24.03
C GLY A 602 18.45 -19.51 23.10
N PHE A 603 17.46 -18.64 22.84
CA PHE A 603 16.25 -18.87 22.05
C PHE A 603 15.28 -19.90 22.62
N ASP A 604 15.40 -20.25 23.90
CA ASP A 604 14.46 -21.17 24.54
C ASP A 604 13.13 -20.46 24.91
N VAL A 605 12.30 -20.26 23.89
CA VAL A 605 10.94 -19.72 24.00
C VAL A 605 9.89 -20.78 24.34
N PHE A 606 10.29 -22.05 24.42
CA PHE A 606 9.39 -23.19 24.63
C PHE A 606 9.26 -23.55 26.12
N SER A 607 10.35 -23.41 26.89
CA SER A 607 10.36 -23.75 28.32
C SER A 607 9.71 -22.69 29.21
N SER A 608 9.78 -21.42 28.84
CA SER A 608 9.19 -20.33 29.63
C SER A 608 8.86 -19.12 28.78
N ARG A 609 7.80 -18.40 29.16
CA ARG A 609 7.41 -17.18 28.46
C ARG A 609 8.35 -16.03 28.80
N ILE A 610 9.09 -15.58 27.79
CA ILE A 610 9.99 -14.42 27.92
C ILE A 610 9.16 -13.13 27.89
N SER A 611 9.37 -12.25 28.88
CA SER A 611 8.62 -11.00 29.01
C SER A 611 9.46 -9.86 29.59
N VAL A 612 8.95 -8.64 29.43
CA VAL A 612 9.48 -7.43 30.07
C VAL A 612 8.52 -6.98 31.17
N SER A 613 9.05 -6.80 32.39
CA SER A 613 8.23 -6.47 33.58
C SER A 613 7.63 -5.07 33.49
N ALA A 614 6.58 -4.81 34.28
CA ALA A 614 5.95 -3.48 34.35
C ALA A 614 6.92 -2.40 34.87
N ALA A 615 7.77 -2.74 35.84
CA ALA A 615 8.79 -1.83 36.38
C ALA A 615 9.81 -1.43 35.31
N GLU A 616 10.21 -2.36 34.45
CA GLU A 616 11.15 -2.09 33.36
C GLU A 616 10.52 -1.25 32.25
N LYS A 617 9.27 -1.54 31.88
CA LYS A 617 8.51 -0.71 30.94
C LYS A 617 8.38 0.74 31.44
N LEU A 618 8.08 0.91 32.73
CA LEU A 618 8.03 2.22 33.37
C LEU A 618 9.42 2.90 33.38
N HIS A 619 10.48 2.16 33.71
CA HIS A 619 11.84 2.67 33.65
C HIS A 619 12.22 3.15 32.24
N TYR A 620 11.87 2.40 31.19
CA TYR A 620 12.11 2.81 29.80
C TYR A 620 11.36 4.10 29.46
N LEU A 621 10.11 4.25 29.89
CA LEU A 621 9.34 5.48 29.69
C LEU A 621 9.97 6.69 30.41
N LEU A 622 10.36 6.51 31.68
CA LEU A 622 10.93 7.59 32.50
C LEU A 622 12.31 8.03 32.01
N THR A 623 13.11 7.09 31.49
CA THR A 623 14.44 7.39 30.95
C THR A 623 14.39 7.90 29.50
N ALA A 624 13.35 7.57 28.73
CA ALA A 624 13.20 7.98 27.34
C ALA A 624 13.26 9.51 27.13
N GLY A 625 12.74 10.31 28.07
CA GLY A 625 12.78 11.78 27.98
C GLY A 625 14.17 12.40 28.18
N LEU A 626 15.04 11.74 28.96
CA LEU A 626 16.43 12.14 29.18
C LEU A 626 17.33 11.67 28.04
N THR A 627 17.01 10.53 27.42
CA THR A 627 17.80 9.91 26.38
C THR A 627 17.39 10.30 24.95
N ALA A 628 16.15 10.73 24.71
CA ALA A 628 15.73 11.27 23.40
C ALA A 628 16.43 12.58 23.02
N LYS A 629 17.08 13.26 23.98
CA LYS A 629 17.86 14.50 23.76
C LYS A 629 19.34 14.25 23.42
N THR A 630 19.87 13.06 23.63
CA THR A 630 21.26 12.72 23.31
C THR A 630 21.35 12.08 21.92
N ARG A 631 22.04 12.75 20.98
CA ARG A 631 22.37 12.18 19.66
C ARG A 631 23.11 10.84 19.87
N GLY A 632 22.51 9.74 19.42
CA GLY A 632 23.12 8.40 19.50
C GLY A 632 22.68 7.55 20.69
N TRP A 633 21.58 7.85 21.38
CA TRP A 633 21.05 7.02 22.48
C TRP A 633 20.77 5.55 22.08
N TRP A 634 20.40 5.25 20.82
CA TRP A 634 20.32 3.85 20.38
C TRP A 634 21.65 3.09 20.50
N LYS A 635 22.79 3.78 20.73
CA LYS A 635 24.12 3.23 21.06
C LYS A 635 24.32 2.84 22.54
N SER A 636 23.35 3.04 23.43
CA SER A 636 23.36 2.51 24.80
C SER A 636 22.29 1.44 25.07
N ASP A 637 21.44 1.15 24.08
CA ASP A 637 20.33 0.20 24.18
C ASP A 637 20.71 -1.22 23.70
N ALA A 638 19.79 -2.18 23.80
CA ALA A 638 19.99 -3.56 23.34
C ALA A 638 20.47 -3.65 21.87
N LEU A 639 19.95 -2.76 21.00
CA LEU A 639 20.43 -2.57 19.63
C LEU A 639 21.94 -2.27 19.56
N ALA A 640 22.42 -1.42 20.45
CA ALA A 640 23.83 -1.07 20.53
C ALA A 640 24.70 -2.22 20.99
N LYS A 641 24.26 -2.90 22.07
CA LYS A 641 24.96 -4.05 22.64
C LYS A 641 25.16 -5.11 21.56
N ARG A 642 24.10 -5.43 20.81
CA ARG A 642 24.18 -6.32 19.64
C ARG A 642 25.12 -5.79 18.55
N SER A 643 25.03 -4.51 18.18
CA SER A 643 25.90 -3.93 17.15
C SER A 643 27.38 -3.89 17.57
N GLY A 644 27.65 -3.86 18.88
CA GLY A 644 28.96 -4.02 19.49
C GLY A 644 29.46 -5.46 19.41
N ASP A 645 28.59 -6.44 19.71
CA ASP A 645 28.91 -7.87 19.61
C ASP A 645 29.22 -8.31 18.17
N ARG A 646 28.66 -7.66 17.13
CA ARG A 646 29.11 -7.87 15.73
C ARG A 646 30.60 -7.61 15.50
N ARG A 647 31.28 -6.84 16.36
CA ARG A 647 32.74 -6.63 16.26
C ARG A 647 33.54 -7.75 16.93
N TRP A 648 32.90 -8.62 17.71
CA TRP A 648 33.54 -9.71 18.46
C TRP A 648 33.16 -11.11 17.95
N SER A 649 31.98 -11.28 17.34
CA SER A 649 31.59 -12.53 16.70
C SER A 649 31.97 -12.55 15.22
N GLY A 650 33.23 -12.93 14.94
CA GLY A 650 33.60 -13.44 13.62
C GLY A 650 32.65 -14.58 13.24
N GLY A 651 31.91 -14.41 12.14
CA GLY A 651 30.88 -15.35 11.71
C GLY A 651 31.39 -16.79 11.56
N PRO A 652 30.49 -17.80 11.58
CA PRO A 652 30.88 -19.18 11.38
C PRO A 652 31.53 -19.34 10.00
N ARG A 653 32.86 -19.49 9.99
CA ARG A 653 33.57 -20.03 8.82
C ARG A 653 33.04 -21.43 8.60
N LEU A 654 32.25 -21.61 7.54
CA LEU A 654 32.02 -22.89 6.89
C LEU A 654 33.39 -23.51 6.57
N ARG A 655 33.88 -24.38 7.45
CA ARG A 655 35.04 -25.23 7.22
C ARG A 655 34.69 -26.18 6.08
N ARG A 656 35.19 -25.91 4.87
CA ARG A 656 35.43 -26.95 3.87
C ARG A 656 36.37 -27.98 4.50
N ARG A 657 35.85 -29.17 4.85
CA ARG A 657 36.68 -30.37 4.95
C ARG A 657 36.98 -30.80 3.53
N ALA A 658 38.25 -30.68 3.14
CA ALA A 658 38.77 -31.39 1.99
C ALA A 658 38.83 -32.88 2.36
N GLY A 659 38.11 -33.69 1.59
CA GLY A 659 38.43 -35.07 1.27
C GLY A 659 38.65 -35.11 -0.23
#